data_AF-A0A367ZQX3-F1
#
_entry.id   AF-A0A367ZQX3-F1
#
_cell.length_a   1.000
_cell.length_b   1.000
_cell.length_c   1.000
_cell.angle_alpha   90.00
_cell.angle_beta   90.00
_cell.angle_gamma   90.00
#
_symmetry.space_group_name_H-M   'P 1'
#
loop_
_entity.id
_entity.type
_entity.pdbx_description
1 polymer ?
#
loop_
_entity_poly.entity_id
_entity_poly.type
_entity_poly.pdbx_seq_one_letter_code
_entity_poly.pdbx_strand_id
1 'polypeptide(L)'
;MIEEILISLQDKLRSSDFLDNETAIDKFGALLQSQNTEKQRKIIGTILPLALSSKFETIQKKVVQVVSNYPTILKDVLPALKLSSDPTVRFWAHYIMIQLDFFARDELLEIAKSKESDEIRMLAMEQLARKPDKQVILCFLERISDPSWIIRRLAKKLLIEQGDGIYQIIQEYFMNCPSRQKYDCIKIIPLILKDKAFALFQRMLESDTKGVVRPYICAGLGEIKTENSLQTLFGMLQDGSMLVREEAIKALTNWGREVVHPLLAIFPSASPETRHCIMILLGRILGLDVTKELNDFFGPPTSETKYYIMTALSQVRDPAVVQDLLPYLRDDSVFIQEHASRILASMGVHALDPLLACLDSEDDKLLLPVLRVIGEIGSKDALRPLLFLIDNSRNTLVRTCAIEAIAKLQKFETVAGLLLLKLDDKDHAIRHTIVENLSKHPRSAFLKDLVLACLDRNADVARGAREILSRRDYPGVPSFFTLFETATDFEKDKIISLASKLSTEQFDSVLKKEKITIEALQPENVETRVHRRRYTKENITDIKELLYFLHEERGSDLHLNIGLPPSIRIHGDLVRTTFETITPEKSRYLLYSLMNDAQKKTFAERMEIDFSFEIPDCARFRANVFMQKNGMSAVFRIIPNVIPTFEELSLDKETMIRVCNHKTGLILVTGATGSGKSTTLAAMIDYINRTRYDHIITIEDPIEFVHPHKRCVITQRELGTNTLSFSNALRSALREDPDVILVGEMRDYETMHLAITAAETGHLVFSTLHTINAYESIHRIIGSFPGDQQHTIRMQLAGSLRGIVSQRLIPAYLSSGRVLAYEVLVATQPIRRCIKEDKIDQIISTMQTSRSDGMITMDMCLEDLVIRKKITYEDGLKNAEDKKEFEKRLTERLGGKATGAVPAAGAASGAGTPPGAQPPGVGKPVISTTPQVKGPAR
;
A
#
# COMPACT_ATOMS: atom_id res chain seq x y z
N MET A 1 1.53 44.64 -46.66
CA MET A 1 2.61 44.27 -45.72
C MET A 1 2.08 43.91 -44.32
N ILE A 2 1.62 44.86 -43.49
CA ILE A 2 1.12 44.52 -42.13
C ILE A 2 -0.06 43.54 -42.19
N GLU A 3 -1.05 43.76 -43.06
CA GLU A 3 -2.18 42.82 -43.21
C GLU A 3 -1.77 41.44 -43.74
N GLU A 4 -0.75 41.33 -44.60
CA GLU A 4 -0.22 40.04 -45.08
C GLU A 4 0.50 39.28 -43.96
N ILE A 5 1.24 40.00 -43.09
CA ILE A 5 1.86 39.43 -41.89
C ILE A 5 0.77 38.94 -40.91
N LEU A 6 -0.32 39.70 -40.75
CA LEU A 6 -1.46 39.32 -39.91
C LEU A 6 -2.21 38.09 -40.47
N ILE A 7 -2.40 37.99 -41.78
CA ILE A 7 -3.02 36.82 -42.44
C ILE A 7 -2.10 35.59 -42.30
N SER A 8 -0.79 35.74 -42.57
CA SER A 8 0.19 34.65 -42.37
C SER A 8 0.26 34.17 -40.91
N LEU A 9 0.09 35.08 -39.95
CA LEU A 9 -0.05 34.74 -38.54
C LEU A 9 -1.38 34.03 -38.23
N GLN A 10 -2.51 34.47 -38.80
CA GLN A 10 -3.81 33.82 -38.61
C GLN A 10 -3.83 32.38 -39.14
N ASP A 11 -3.26 32.13 -40.33
CA ASP A 11 -3.22 30.78 -40.89
C ASP A 11 -2.25 29.86 -40.13
N LYS A 12 -1.15 30.39 -39.60
CA LYS A 12 -0.28 29.63 -38.67
C LYS A 12 -0.96 29.36 -37.33
N LEU A 13 -1.67 30.34 -36.76
CA LEU A 13 -2.44 30.19 -35.51
C LEU A 13 -3.61 29.21 -35.60
N ARG A 14 -3.96 28.71 -36.79
CA ARG A 14 -4.96 27.66 -36.99
C ARG A 14 -4.40 26.23 -36.92
N SER A 15 -3.09 26.02 -36.98
CA SER A 15 -2.54 24.68 -36.75
C SER A 15 -2.39 24.39 -35.26
N SER A 16 -2.76 23.17 -34.84
CA SER A 16 -2.58 22.66 -33.48
C SER A 16 -1.14 22.89 -33.00
N ASP A 17 -0.19 22.52 -33.85
CA ASP A 17 1.23 22.43 -33.55
C ASP A 17 1.87 23.83 -33.36
N PHE A 18 1.22 24.89 -33.86
CA PHE A 18 1.67 26.27 -33.66
C PHE A 18 1.12 26.87 -32.35
N LEU A 19 -0.10 26.51 -31.95
CA LEU A 19 -0.67 26.94 -30.66
C LEU A 19 0.03 26.26 -29.47
N ASP A 20 0.66 25.12 -29.71
CA ASP A 20 1.53 24.43 -28.76
C ASP A 20 2.90 25.12 -28.55
N ASN A 21 3.12 26.33 -29.07
CA ASN A 21 4.33 27.13 -28.86
C ASN A 21 4.07 28.36 -27.98
N GLU A 22 4.80 28.49 -26.87
CA GLU A 22 4.63 29.60 -25.93
C GLU A 22 4.81 31.00 -26.57
N THR A 23 5.72 31.11 -27.55
CA THR A 23 5.96 32.37 -28.29
C THR A 23 4.85 32.68 -29.29
N ALA A 24 4.06 31.69 -29.71
CA ALA A 24 2.85 31.91 -30.49
C ALA A 24 1.72 32.49 -29.64
N ILE A 25 1.64 32.12 -28.35
CA ILE A 25 0.67 32.67 -27.39
C ILE A 25 0.97 34.14 -27.10
N ASP A 26 2.25 34.50 -26.92
CA ASP A 26 2.65 35.90 -26.72
C ASP A 26 2.39 36.75 -27.98
N LYS A 27 2.67 36.19 -29.17
CA LYS A 27 2.30 36.80 -30.46
C LYS A 27 0.78 36.88 -30.65
N PHE A 28 0.02 35.93 -30.14
CA PHE A 28 -1.45 35.94 -30.16
C PHE A 28 -2.01 37.04 -29.24
N GLY A 29 -1.43 37.24 -28.05
CA GLY A 29 -1.74 38.38 -27.18
C GLY A 29 -1.45 39.73 -27.86
N ALA A 30 -0.26 39.89 -28.44
CA ALA A 30 0.11 41.10 -29.20
C ALA A 30 -0.78 41.30 -30.45
N LEU A 31 -1.15 40.21 -31.13
CA LEU A 31 -2.10 40.23 -32.23
C LEU A 31 -3.45 40.78 -31.75
N LEU A 32 -4.02 40.25 -30.66
CA LEU A 32 -5.28 40.74 -30.12
C LEU A 32 -5.21 42.22 -29.77
N GLN A 33 -4.14 42.70 -29.15
CA GLN A 33 -3.94 44.14 -28.85
C GLN A 33 -3.95 45.03 -30.10
N SER A 34 -3.50 44.52 -31.25
CA SER A 34 -3.41 45.27 -32.52
C SER A 34 -4.70 45.35 -33.35
N GLN A 35 -5.73 44.56 -33.01
CA GLN A 35 -6.94 44.39 -33.83
C GLN A 35 -8.15 45.16 -33.30
N ASN A 36 -9.11 45.44 -34.19
CA ASN A 36 -10.42 45.97 -33.79
C ASN A 36 -11.33 44.87 -33.22
N THR A 37 -12.39 45.26 -32.51
CA THR A 37 -13.28 44.36 -31.77
C THR A 37 -13.89 43.24 -32.62
N GLU A 38 -14.22 43.53 -33.89
CA GLU A 38 -14.81 42.54 -34.80
C GLU A 38 -13.79 41.49 -35.26
N LYS A 39 -12.57 41.93 -35.65
CA LYS A 39 -11.47 41.01 -35.99
C LYS A 39 -11.03 40.21 -34.75
N GLN A 40 -10.93 40.84 -33.56
CA GLN A 40 -10.66 40.16 -32.28
C GLN A 40 -11.67 39.04 -32.00
N ARG A 41 -12.99 39.29 -32.17
CA ARG A 41 -14.03 38.27 -31.96
C ARG A 41 -13.87 37.06 -32.88
N LYS A 42 -13.61 37.27 -34.18
CA LYS A 42 -13.37 36.17 -35.14
C LYS A 42 -12.09 35.39 -34.80
N ILE A 43 -11.02 36.07 -34.40
CA ILE A 43 -9.74 35.49 -33.98
C ILE A 43 -9.94 34.61 -32.74
N ILE A 44 -10.51 35.16 -31.66
CA ILE A 44 -10.77 34.41 -30.42
C ILE A 44 -11.69 33.23 -30.67
N GLY A 45 -12.81 33.42 -31.39
CA GLY A 45 -13.76 32.34 -31.68
C GLY A 45 -13.19 31.16 -32.48
N THR A 46 -12.16 31.40 -33.30
CA THR A 46 -11.51 30.34 -34.10
C THR A 46 -10.36 29.67 -33.35
N ILE A 47 -9.56 30.44 -32.61
CA ILE A 47 -8.29 29.99 -32.02
C ILE A 47 -8.45 29.48 -30.59
N LEU A 48 -9.33 30.09 -29.78
CA LEU A 48 -9.56 29.68 -28.40
C LEU A 48 -9.95 28.19 -28.26
N PRO A 49 -10.83 27.59 -29.10
CA PRO A 49 -11.19 26.18 -28.95
C PRO A 49 -10.00 25.26 -29.21
N LEU A 50 -9.24 25.53 -30.27
CA LEU A 50 -8.03 24.79 -30.64
C LEU A 50 -6.96 24.88 -29.53
N ALA A 51 -6.74 26.09 -29.02
CA ALA A 51 -5.78 26.37 -27.96
C ALA A 51 -6.17 25.75 -26.60
N LEU A 52 -7.47 25.63 -26.31
CA LEU A 52 -7.97 24.92 -25.13
C LEU A 52 -7.94 23.39 -25.30
N SER A 53 -8.00 22.88 -26.53
CA SER A 53 -7.77 21.45 -26.87
C SER A 53 -6.29 21.06 -26.96
N SER A 54 -5.36 22.01 -26.77
CA SER A 54 -3.92 21.74 -26.65
C SER A 54 -3.68 20.60 -25.64
N LYS A 55 -2.69 19.73 -25.89
CA LYS A 55 -2.34 18.66 -24.91
C LYS A 55 -1.63 19.22 -23.66
N PHE A 56 -1.44 20.53 -23.56
CA PHE A 56 -0.48 21.17 -22.67
C PHE A 56 -1.16 22.17 -21.74
N GLU A 57 -1.40 21.73 -20.51
CA GLU A 57 -2.07 22.51 -19.45
C GLU A 57 -1.45 23.90 -19.20
N THR A 58 -0.13 24.04 -19.39
CA THR A 58 0.59 25.32 -19.29
C THR A 58 0.16 26.31 -20.37
N ILE A 59 -0.13 25.81 -21.58
CA ILE A 59 -0.59 26.60 -22.72
C ILE A 59 -2.06 26.94 -22.57
N GLN A 60 -2.88 25.97 -22.18
CA GLN A 60 -4.29 26.19 -21.81
C GLN A 60 -4.39 27.33 -20.77
N LYS A 61 -3.60 27.27 -19.68
CA LYS A 61 -3.54 28.31 -18.64
C LYS A 61 -3.07 29.67 -19.15
N LYS A 62 -2.02 29.72 -19.98
CA LYS A 62 -1.50 30.99 -20.54
C LYS A 62 -2.50 31.61 -21.52
N VAL A 63 -3.18 30.81 -22.33
CA VAL A 63 -4.26 31.23 -23.24
C VAL A 63 -5.45 31.77 -22.44
N VAL A 64 -5.90 31.05 -21.41
CA VAL A 64 -6.92 31.50 -20.46
C VAL A 64 -6.56 32.88 -19.87
N GLN A 65 -5.31 33.06 -19.43
CA GLN A 65 -4.83 34.33 -18.89
C GLN A 65 -4.83 35.46 -19.94
N VAL A 66 -4.34 35.20 -21.16
CA VAL A 66 -4.30 36.19 -22.24
C VAL A 66 -5.70 36.64 -22.64
N VAL A 67 -6.62 35.69 -22.85
CA VAL A 67 -7.96 35.99 -23.38
C VAL A 67 -8.89 36.54 -22.29
N SER A 68 -8.68 36.21 -21.01
CA SER A 68 -9.41 36.82 -19.87
C SER A 68 -9.32 38.35 -19.82
N ASN A 69 -8.33 38.97 -20.47
CA ASN A 69 -8.23 40.43 -20.61
C ASN A 69 -9.29 41.04 -21.57
N TYR A 70 -10.06 40.22 -22.29
CA TYR A 70 -11.06 40.63 -23.28
C TYR A 70 -12.48 40.11 -22.94
N PRO A 71 -13.02 40.40 -21.73
CA PRO A 71 -14.26 39.79 -21.24
C PRO A 71 -15.48 40.10 -22.11
N THR A 72 -15.59 41.31 -22.66
CA THR A 72 -16.69 41.71 -23.55
C THR A 72 -16.80 40.85 -24.80
N ILE A 73 -15.68 40.30 -25.30
CA ILE A 73 -15.64 39.45 -26.49
C ILE A 73 -15.84 37.99 -26.12
N LEU A 74 -15.25 37.56 -24.98
CA LEU A 74 -15.45 36.22 -24.43
C LEU A 74 -16.93 35.91 -24.15
N LYS A 75 -17.73 36.90 -23.77
CA LYS A 75 -19.17 36.74 -23.51
C LYS A 75 -19.95 36.21 -24.72
N ASP A 76 -19.51 36.53 -25.93
CA ASP A 76 -20.13 36.05 -27.18
C ASP A 76 -19.62 34.67 -27.62
N VAL A 77 -18.39 34.30 -27.21
CA VAL A 77 -17.69 33.10 -27.70
C VAL A 77 -17.86 31.90 -26.77
N LEU A 78 -17.72 32.10 -25.46
CA LEU A 78 -17.74 31.01 -24.47
C LEU A 78 -19.04 30.20 -24.41
N PRO A 79 -20.26 30.77 -24.61
CA PRO A 79 -21.49 29.98 -24.58
C PRO A 79 -21.53 28.82 -25.59
N ALA A 80 -20.89 28.98 -26.76
CA ALA A 80 -20.76 27.90 -27.73
C ALA A 80 -19.79 26.80 -27.27
N LEU A 81 -18.72 27.18 -26.56
CA LEU A 81 -17.67 26.26 -26.09
C LEU A 81 -18.08 25.49 -24.82
N LYS A 82 -19.00 26.03 -24.03
CA LYS A 82 -19.72 25.32 -22.96
C LYS A 82 -20.37 24.01 -23.46
N LEU A 83 -20.79 23.98 -24.72
CA LEU A 83 -21.45 22.85 -25.36
C LEU A 83 -20.49 21.95 -26.18
N SER A 84 -19.18 22.16 -26.07
CA SER A 84 -18.18 21.36 -26.79
C SER A 84 -18.25 19.88 -26.43
N SER A 85 -18.09 19.00 -27.42
CA SER A 85 -17.93 17.56 -27.23
C SER A 85 -16.60 17.20 -26.56
N ASP A 86 -15.57 18.03 -26.73
CA ASP A 86 -14.27 17.90 -26.07
C ASP A 86 -14.38 18.28 -24.57
N PRO A 87 -14.10 17.35 -23.63
CA PRO A 87 -14.19 17.61 -22.19
C PRO A 87 -13.20 18.67 -21.69
N THR A 88 -12.03 18.81 -22.32
CA THR A 88 -10.98 19.75 -21.93
C THR A 88 -11.35 21.18 -22.36
N VAL A 89 -11.84 21.35 -23.59
CA VAL A 89 -12.38 22.63 -24.06
C VAL A 89 -13.60 23.03 -23.21
N ARG A 90 -14.49 22.08 -22.92
CA ARG A 90 -15.64 22.30 -22.04
C ARG A 90 -15.21 22.71 -20.63
N PHE A 91 -14.22 22.04 -20.05
CA PHE A 91 -13.69 22.35 -18.72
C PHE A 91 -13.19 23.79 -18.65
N TRP A 92 -12.34 24.20 -19.59
CA TRP A 92 -11.80 25.56 -19.60
C TRP A 92 -12.85 26.62 -19.93
N ALA A 93 -13.82 26.33 -20.79
CA ALA A 93 -14.95 27.22 -21.03
C ALA A 93 -15.73 27.49 -19.74
N HIS A 94 -16.08 26.44 -18.98
CA HIS A 94 -16.73 26.58 -17.67
C HIS A 94 -15.84 27.33 -16.67
N TYR A 95 -14.54 27.01 -16.60
CA TYR A 95 -13.59 27.68 -15.71
C TYR A 95 -13.54 29.20 -15.98
N ILE A 96 -13.37 29.62 -17.24
CA ILE A 96 -13.33 31.03 -17.62
C ILE A 96 -14.67 31.72 -17.33
N MET A 97 -15.80 31.09 -17.70
CA MET A 97 -17.13 31.65 -17.47
C MET A 97 -17.45 31.82 -15.97
N ILE A 98 -17.00 30.92 -15.11
CA ILE A 98 -17.08 31.08 -13.66
C ILE A 98 -16.18 32.25 -13.22
N GLN A 99 -14.89 32.25 -13.56
CA GLN A 99 -13.96 33.33 -13.14
C GLN A 99 -14.43 34.74 -13.54
N LEU A 100 -15.11 34.88 -14.68
CA LEU A 100 -15.64 36.16 -15.19
C LEU A 100 -17.08 36.48 -14.75
N ASP A 101 -17.72 35.65 -13.90
CA ASP A 101 -19.10 35.83 -13.41
C ASP A 101 -20.14 35.89 -14.57
N PHE A 102 -19.95 35.05 -15.60
CA PHE A 102 -20.79 35.02 -16.81
C PHE A 102 -21.98 34.05 -16.73
N PHE A 103 -21.94 33.07 -15.83
CA PHE A 103 -23.05 32.14 -15.65
C PHE A 103 -24.22 32.79 -14.93
N ALA A 104 -25.44 32.52 -15.40
CA ALA A 104 -26.62 32.78 -14.59
C ALA A 104 -26.64 31.86 -13.35
N ARG A 105 -27.33 32.30 -12.28
CA ARG A 105 -27.47 31.55 -11.02
C ARG A 105 -27.92 30.10 -11.24
N ASP A 106 -28.91 29.93 -12.10
CA ASP A 106 -29.54 28.63 -12.35
C ASP A 106 -28.57 27.67 -13.07
N GLU A 107 -27.72 28.20 -13.95
CA GLU A 107 -26.66 27.41 -14.61
C GLU A 107 -25.58 26.96 -13.61
N LEU A 108 -25.18 27.80 -12.65
CA LEU A 108 -24.25 27.41 -11.57
C LEU A 108 -24.86 26.31 -10.67
N LEU A 109 -26.17 26.36 -10.42
CA LEU A 109 -26.89 25.33 -9.68
C LEU A 109 -26.94 24.00 -10.46
N GLU A 110 -27.16 24.03 -11.77
CA GLU A 110 -27.06 22.85 -12.62
C GLU A 110 -25.64 22.26 -12.64
N ILE A 111 -24.61 23.11 -12.76
CA ILE A 111 -23.20 22.69 -12.74
C ILE A 111 -22.86 21.98 -11.42
N ALA A 112 -23.24 22.53 -10.26
CA ALA A 112 -23.04 21.89 -8.95
C ALA A 112 -23.76 20.53 -8.81
N LYS A 113 -24.90 20.37 -9.51
CA LYS A 113 -25.69 19.14 -9.56
C LYS A 113 -25.25 18.13 -10.63
N SER A 114 -24.42 18.54 -11.58
CA SER A 114 -23.95 17.73 -12.71
C SER A 114 -22.92 16.66 -12.34
N LYS A 115 -22.49 15.88 -13.33
CA LYS A 115 -21.36 14.93 -13.28
C LYS A 115 -20.07 15.51 -13.89
N GLU A 116 -19.97 16.82 -14.06
CA GLU A 116 -18.74 17.48 -14.50
C GLU A 116 -17.61 17.35 -13.45
N SER A 117 -16.38 17.72 -13.80
CA SER A 117 -15.21 17.62 -12.91
C SER A 117 -15.46 18.24 -11.54
N ASP A 118 -15.03 17.57 -10.47
CA ASP A 118 -15.16 18.04 -9.08
C ASP A 118 -14.59 19.46 -8.91
N GLU A 119 -13.53 19.83 -9.62
CA GLU A 119 -12.94 21.18 -9.58
C GLU A 119 -13.92 22.27 -10.09
N ILE A 120 -14.65 22.01 -11.18
CA ILE A 120 -15.67 22.93 -11.71
C ILE A 120 -16.84 23.01 -10.73
N ARG A 121 -17.27 21.86 -10.20
CA ARG A 121 -18.37 21.79 -9.21
C ARG A 121 -18.01 22.56 -7.94
N MET A 122 -16.77 22.47 -7.47
CA MET A 122 -16.24 23.28 -6.37
C MET A 122 -16.31 24.77 -6.67
N LEU A 123 -15.74 25.22 -7.81
CA LEU A 123 -15.72 26.63 -8.18
C LEU A 123 -17.14 27.22 -8.32
N ALA A 124 -18.08 26.46 -8.89
CA ALA A 124 -19.48 26.86 -8.98
C ALA A 124 -20.12 26.99 -7.58
N MET A 125 -19.87 26.05 -6.67
CA MET A 125 -20.35 26.13 -5.29
C MET A 125 -19.75 27.31 -4.51
N GLU A 126 -18.45 27.59 -4.66
CA GLU A 126 -17.79 28.74 -4.04
C GLU A 126 -18.34 30.08 -4.54
N GLN A 127 -18.74 30.17 -5.82
CA GLN A 127 -19.42 31.37 -6.33
C GLN A 127 -20.85 31.50 -5.84
N LEU A 128 -21.64 30.43 -5.85
CA LEU A 128 -23.00 30.44 -5.30
C LEU A 128 -23.03 30.86 -3.83
N ALA A 129 -22.00 30.50 -3.05
CA ALA A 129 -21.86 30.88 -1.65
C ALA A 129 -21.66 32.39 -1.42
N ARG A 130 -21.28 33.19 -2.45
CA ARG A 130 -21.12 34.66 -2.34
C ARG A 130 -22.44 35.40 -2.20
N LYS A 131 -23.53 34.87 -2.75
CA LYS A 131 -24.90 35.43 -2.66
C LYS A 131 -25.93 34.31 -2.42
N PRO A 132 -25.88 33.67 -1.25
CA PRO A 132 -26.68 32.50 -0.96
C PRO A 132 -28.15 32.87 -0.80
N ASP A 133 -29.02 31.99 -1.29
CA ASP A 133 -30.47 32.03 -1.11
C ASP A 133 -30.98 30.63 -0.73
N LYS A 134 -32.29 30.49 -0.57
CA LYS A 134 -32.91 29.20 -0.27
C LYS A 134 -32.52 28.08 -1.25
N GLN A 135 -32.45 28.34 -2.55
CA GLN A 135 -32.09 27.31 -3.53
C GLN A 135 -30.63 26.87 -3.44
N VAL A 136 -29.70 27.82 -3.24
CA VAL A 136 -28.26 27.52 -3.03
C VAL A 136 -28.04 26.69 -1.77
N ILE A 137 -28.69 27.05 -0.65
CA ILE A 137 -28.58 26.30 0.60
C ILE A 137 -29.14 24.89 0.45
N LEU A 138 -30.30 24.72 -0.20
CA LEU A 138 -30.84 23.40 -0.52
C LEU A 138 -29.87 22.58 -1.38
N CYS A 139 -29.24 23.19 -2.39
CA CYS A 139 -28.23 22.53 -3.21
C CYS A 139 -27.02 22.06 -2.39
N PHE A 140 -26.51 22.87 -1.46
CA PHE A 140 -25.41 22.47 -0.58
C PHE A 140 -25.83 21.35 0.38
N LEU A 141 -27.05 21.39 0.92
CA LEU A 141 -27.60 20.35 1.78
C LEU A 141 -27.69 18.99 1.05
N GLU A 142 -28.18 18.99 -0.20
CA GLU A 142 -28.19 17.80 -1.06
C GLU A 142 -26.78 17.27 -1.41
N ARG A 143 -25.70 18.05 -1.22
CA ARG A 143 -24.31 17.68 -1.49
C ARG A 143 -23.54 17.21 -0.26
N ILE A 144 -24.12 17.26 0.94
CA ILE A 144 -23.51 16.68 2.15
C ILE A 144 -23.24 15.18 1.98
N SER A 145 -24.11 14.47 1.25
CA SER A 145 -24.02 13.03 0.96
C SER A 145 -23.59 12.72 -0.49
N ASP A 146 -22.92 13.66 -1.18
CA ASP A 146 -22.38 13.46 -2.55
C ASP A 146 -21.39 12.28 -2.61
N PRO A 147 -21.25 11.54 -3.73
CA PRO A 147 -20.23 10.50 -3.88
C PRO A 147 -18.78 11.00 -3.69
N SER A 148 -18.46 12.23 -4.14
CA SER A 148 -17.12 12.80 -3.98
C SER A 148 -16.88 13.31 -2.56
N TRP A 149 -15.79 12.86 -1.93
CA TRP A 149 -15.43 13.29 -0.58
C TRP A 149 -15.04 14.77 -0.51
N ILE A 150 -14.53 15.33 -1.61
CA ILE A 150 -14.12 16.73 -1.72
C ILE A 150 -15.37 17.61 -1.71
N ILE A 151 -16.37 17.26 -2.53
CA ILE A 151 -17.66 17.96 -2.61
C ILE A 151 -18.41 17.88 -1.28
N ARG A 152 -18.46 16.71 -0.62
CA ARG A 152 -19.03 16.58 0.74
C ARG A 152 -18.35 17.52 1.74
N ARG A 153 -17.02 17.62 1.70
CA ARG A 153 -16.25 18.48 2.61
C ARG A 153 -16.50 19.97 2.34
N LEU A 154 -16.53 20.36 1.07
CA LEU A 154 -16.83 21.75 0.68
C LEU A 154 -18.26 22.14 1.05
N ALA A 155 -19.26 21.30 0.75
CA ALA A 155 -20.65 21.54 1.12
C ALA A 155 -20.81 21.80 2.63
N LYS A 156 -20.20 20.94 3.47
CA LYS A 156 -20.18 21.13 4.93
C LYS A 156 -19.53 22.45 5.34
N LYS A 157 -18.38 22.80 4.77
CA LYS A 157 -17.69 24.08 5.03
C LYS A 157 -18.56 25.29 4.68
N LEU A 158 -19.07 25.33 3.44
CA LEU A 158 -19.87 26.45 2.95
C LEU A 158 -21.17 26.66 3.73
N LEU A 159 -21.80 25.59 4.22
CA LEU A 159 -22.97 25.67 5.11
C LEU A 159 -22.63 26.23 6.49
N ILE A 160 -21.48 25.84 7.07
CA ILE A 160 -21.01 26.37 8.37
C ILE A 160 -20.71 27.87 8.27
N GLU A 161 -20.15 28.32 7.15
CA GLU A 161 -19.83 29.75 6.91
C GLU A 161 -21.08 30.66 6.85
N GLN A 162 -22.29 30.13 6.64
CA GLN A 162 -23.53 30.93 6.62
C GLN A 162 -24.10 31.23 8.01
N GLY A 163 -23.70 30.48 9.04
CA GLY A 163 -24.22 30.61 10.41
C GLY A 163 -25.75 30.49 10.51
N ASP A 164 -26.31 31.12 11.54
CA ASP A 164 -27.71 30.96 11.95
C ASP A 164 -28.77 31.28 10.89
N GLY A 165 -28.44 32.12 9.89
CA GLY A 165 -29.39 32.64 8.91
C GLY A 165 -30.06 31.58 8.04
N ILE A 166 -29.44 30.39 7.91
CA ILE A 166 -29.94 29.30 7.06
C ILE A 166 -30.79 28.26 7.80
N TYR A 167 -31.00 28.45 9.11
CA TYR A 167 -31.69 27.51 9.99
C TYR A 167 -33.08 27.07 9.47
N GLN A 168 -33.96 27.99 9.07
CA GLN A 168 -35.31 27.64 8.62
C GLN A 168 -35.30 26.72 7.39
N ILE A 169 -34.32 26.92 6.50
CA ILE A 169 -34.13 26.12 5.28
C ILE A 169 -33.64 24.71 5.64
N ILE A 170 -32.73 24.60 6.63
CA ILE A 170 -32.26 23.31 7.16
C ILE A 170 -33.42 22.54 7.80
N GLN A 171 -34.26 23.20 8.59
CA GLN A 171 -35.43 22.56 9.23
C GLN A 171 -36.42 22.03 8.17
N GLU A 172 -36.75 22.83 7.16
CA GLU A 172 -37.63 22.45 6.06
C GLU A 172 -37.05 21.30 5.22
N TYR A 173 -35.75 21.32 4.95
CA TYR A 173 -35.05 20.24 4.24
C TYR A 173 -35.03 18.96 5.06
N PHE A 174 -34.68 19.05 6.35
CA PHE A 174 -34.60 17.90 7.25
C PHE A 174 -35.92 17.12 7.31
N MET A 175 -37.07 17.79 7.35
CA MET A 175 -38.36 17.10 7.37
C MET A 175 -38.60 16.26 6.10
N ASN A 176 -38.21 16.81 4.95
CA ASN A 176 -38.52 16.27 3.63
C ASN A 176 -37.44 15.31 3.04
N CYS A 177 -36.23 15.27 3.60
CA CYS A 177 -35.14 14.47 3.04
C CYS A 177 -35.17 12.97 3.43
N PRO A 178 -34.53 12.09 2.63
CA PRO A 178 -34.39 10.66 2.94
C PRO A 178 -33.61 10.40 4.23
N SER A 179 -33.89 9.26 4.88
CA SER A 179 -33.34 8.88 6.20
C SER A 179 -31.80 8.96 6.31
N ARG A 180 -31.07 8.65 5.23
CA ARG A 180 -29.60 8.78 5.20
C ARG A 180 -29.14 10.24 5.27
N GLN A 181 -29.80 11.13 4.54
CA GLN A 181 -29.50 12.57 4.53
C GLN A 181 -29.93 13.23 5.86
N LYS A 182 -30.94 12.70 6.56
CA LYS A 182 -31.33 13.16 7.91
C LYS A 182 -30.18 13.06 8.92
N TYR A 183 -29.46 11.94 8.96
CA TYR A 183 -28.29 11.77 9.85
C TYR A 183 -27.12 12.71 9.51
N ASP A 184 -26.85 12.91 8.22
CA ASP A 184 -25.81 13.84 7.75
C ASP A 184 -26.17 15.31 8.08
N CYS A 185 -27.45 15.66 7.95
CA CYS A 185 -28.00 16.98 8.22
C CYS A 185 -28.01 17.33 9.72
N ILE A 186 -28.52 16.43 10.57
CA ILE A 186 -28.66 16.69 12.03
C ILE A 186 -27.31 16.92 12.72
N LYS A 187 -26.24 16.27 12.24
CA LYS A 187 -24.87 16.43 12.77
C LYS A 187 -24.20 17.76 12.40
N ILE A 188 -24.72 18.49 11.41
CA ILE A 188 -24.18 19.80 11.01
C ILE A 188 -24.83 20.94 11.82
N ILE A 189 -26.05 20.75 12.31
CA ILE A 189 -26.79 21.76 13.09
C ILE A 189 -25.98 22.27 14.31
N PRO A 190 -25.31 21.42 15.12
CA PRO A 190 -24.43 21.86 16.20
C PRO A 190 -23.23 22.70 15.73
N LEU A 191 -22.69 22.44 14.53
CA LEU A 191 -21.56 23.18 13.98
C LEU A 191 -21.95 24.58 13.48
N ILE A 192 -23.20 24.73 13.01
CA ILE A 192 -23.77 26.00 12.57
C ILE A 192 -24.22 26.83 13.78
N LEU A 193 -25.15 26.30 14.57
CA LEU A 193 -25.88 27.03 15.62
C LEU A 193 -25.16 27.07 16.97
N LYS A 194 -24.11 26.26 17.16
CA LYS A 194 -23.32 26.15 18.39
C LYS A 194 -24.23 26.04 19.62
N ASP A 195 -24.16 26.98 20.55
CA ASP A 195 -24.89 26.99 21.81
C ASP A 195 -26.43 26.99 21.63
N LYS A 196 -26.93 27.49 20.49
CA LYS A 196 -28.38 27.51 20.18
C LYS A 196 -28.92 26.15 19.72
N ALA A 197 -28.06 25.21 19.34
CA ALA A 197 -28.47 23.91 18.81
C ALA A 197 -29.23 23.06 19.85
N PHE A 198 -28.86 23.15 21.14
CA PHE A 198 -29.54 22.39 22.20
C PHE A 198 -31.00 22.82 22.38
N ALA A 199 -31.25 24.13 22.51
CA ALA A 199 -32.60 24.68 22.66
C ALA A 199 -33.50 24.41 21.43
N LEU A 200 -32.89 24.31 20.23
CA LEU A 200 -33.58 23.85 19.03
C LEU A 200 -33.99 22.38 19.13
N PHE A 201 -33.04 21.50 19.44
CA PHE A 201 -33.32 20.07 19.56
C PHE A 201 -34.40 19.77 20.60
N GLN A 202 -34.41 20.51 21.72
CA GLN A 202 -35.49 20.42 22.71
C GLN A 202 -36.88 20.73 22.10
N ARG A 203 -37.03 21.85 21.37
CA ARG A 203 -38.30 22.19 20.69
C ARG A 203 -38.70 21.14 19.63
N MET A 204 -37.72 20.57 18.94
CA MET A 204 -37.99 19.51 17.96
C MET A 204 -38.49 18.22 18.66
N LEU A 205 -37.97 17.87 19.83
CA LEU A 205 -38.48 16.76 20.66
C LEU A 205 -39.90 17.02 21.16
N GLU A 206 -40.18 18.22 21.66
CA GLU A 206 -41.52 18.65 22.11
C GLU A 206 -42.56 18.58 20.99
N SER A 207 -42.16 18.84 19.74
CA SER A 207 -43.03 18.75 18.57
C SER A 207 -43.14 17.35 17.94
N ASP A 208 -42.28 16.40 18.30
CA ASP A 208 -42.28 15.04 17.73
C ASP A 208 -43.31 14.12 18.42
N THR A 209 -44.56 14.29 18.00
CA THR A 209 -45.72 13.49 18.42
C THR A 209 -45.72 12.05 17.86
N LYS A 210 -44.87 11.74 16.88
CA LYS A 210 -44.82 10.41 16.22
C LYS A 210 -43.56 9.60 16.55
N GLY A 211 -42.60 10.17 17.28
CA GLY A 211 -41.33 9.52 17.64
C GLY A 211 -40.38 9.28 16.46
N VAL A 212 -40.62 9.95 15.32
CA VAL A 212 -39.87 9.73 14.07
C VAL A 212 -38.55 10.51 14.05
N VAL A 213 -38.49 11.62 14.79
CA VAL A 213 -37.37 12.56 14.81
C VAL A 213 -36.43 12.30 15.99
N ARG A 214 -36.96 11.81 17.12
CA ARG A 214 -36.19 11.48 18.34
C ARG A 214 -34.84 10.75 18.09
N PRO A 215 -34.74 9.66 17.29
CA PRO A 215 -33.47 8.96 17.10
C PRO A 215 -32.40 9.82 16.42
N TYR A 216 -32.78 10.67 15.46
CA TYR A 216 -31.86 11.60 14.80
C TYR A 216 -31.40 12.68 15.78
N ILE A 217 -32.29 13.18 16.65
CA ILE A 217 -31.93 14.16 17.68
C ILE A 217 -30.95 13.58 18.69
N CYS A 218 -31.04 12.30 19.06
CA CYS A 218 -30.01 11.64 19.88
C CYS A 218 -28.62 11.79 19.23
N ALA A 219 -28.51 11.47 17.93
CA ALA A 219 -27.25 11.59 17.18
C ALA A 219 -26.75 13.05 17.04
N GLY A 220 -27.65 14.04 17.04
CA GLY A 220 -27.30 15.47 17.07
C GLY A 220 -26.85 15.94 18.47
N LEU A 221 -27.54 15.50 19.52
CA LEU A 221 -27.18 15.78 20.92
C LEU A 221 -25.82 15.21 21.29
N GLY A 222 -25.42 14.05 20.74
CA GLY A 222 -24.09 13.48 20.95
C GLY A 222 -22.92 14.32 20.43
N GLU A 223 -23.16 15.26 19.50
CA GLU A 223 -22.14 16.22 19.03
C GLU A 223 -22.09 17.49 19.92
N ILE A 224 -23.11 17.71 20.77
CA ILE A 224 -23.17 18.80 21.73
C ILE A 224 -22.59 18.31 23.06
N LYS A 225 -21.51 18.92 23.53
CA LYS A 225 -20.87 18.56 24.82
C LYS A 225 -21.31 19.49 25.95
N THR A 226 -22.60 19.47 26.30
CA THR A 226 -23.16 20.24 27.41
C THR A 226 -23.93 19.37 28.41
N GLU A 227 -23.88 19.69 29.70
CA GLU A 227 -24.52 18.89 30.76
C GLU A 227 -26.02 18.65 30.51
N ASN A 228 -26.74 19.66 30.02
CA ASN A 228 -28.16 19.54 29.66
C ASN A 228 -28.40 18.52 28.52
N SER A 229 -27.50 18.44 27.53
CA SER A 229 -27.59 17.44 26.46
C SER A 229 -27.31 16.03 26.98
N LEU A 230 -26.38 15.89 27.94
CA LEU A 230 -26.09 14.64 28.61
C LEU A 230 -27.29 14.14 29.45
N GLN A 231 -27.89 15.01 30.27
CA GLN A 231 -29.10 14.71 31.03
C GLN A 231 -30.27 14.31 30.11
N THR A 232 -30.42 14.99 28.96
CA THR A 232 -31.45 14.66 27.95
C THR A 232 -31.22 13.27 27.35
N LEU A 233 -29.98 12.93 26.99
CA LEU A 233 -29.62 11.60 26.49
C LEU A 233 -29.85 10.50 27.53
N PHE A 234 -29.60 10.75 28.81
CA PHE A 234 -29.94 9.82 29.88
C PHE A 234 -31.45 9.60 30.03
N GLY A 235 -32.26 10.67 29.94
CA GLY A 235 -33.73 10.54 29.92
C GLY A 235 -34.23 9.69 28.74
N MET A 236 -33.59 9.81 27.57
CA MET A 236 -33.92 9.01 26.38
C MET A 236 -33.64 7.51 26.52
N LEU A 237 -32.84 7.07 27.51
CA LEU A 237 -32.67 5.65 27.82
C LEU A 237 -33.93 4.99 28.38
N GLN A 238 -34.94 5.78 28.77
CA GLN A 238 -36.25 5.33 29.24
C GLN A 238 -37.37 5.54 28.19
N ASP A 239 -37.05 6.01 26.97
CA ASP A 239 -38.05 6.17 25.90
C ASP A 239 -38.61 4.79 25.47
N GLY A 240 -39.91 4.72 25.19
CA GLY A 240 -40.57 3.48 24.78
C GLY A 240 -40.02 2.88 23.48
N SER A 241 -39.50 3.71 22.57
CA SER A 241 -38.93 3.28 21.30
C SER A 241 -37.51 2.72 21.47
N MET A 242 -37.34 1.44 21.10
CA MET A 242 -36.03 0.77 21.13
C MET A 242 -34.95 1.51 20.32
N LEU A 243 -35.33 2.09 19.17
CA LEU A 243 -34.41 2.85 18.30
C LEU A 243 -33.91 4.14 18.95
N VAL A 244 -34.74 4.79 19.79
CA VAL A 244 -34.33 6.00 20.53
C VAL A 244 -33.33 5.63 21.61
N ARG A 245 -33.58 4.53 22.36
CA ARG A 245 -32.65 4.04 23.38
C ARG A 245 -31.29 3.64 22.78
N GLU A 246 -31.29 2.97 21.63
CA GLU A 246 -30.06 2.56 20.94
C GLU A 246 -29.24 3.77 20.43
N GLU A 247 -29.88 4.77 19.80
CA GLU A 247 -29.16 5.97 19.33
C GLU A 247 -28.72 6.89 20.48
N ALA A 248 -29.46 6.95 21.59
CA ALA A 248 -29.00 7.64 22.80
C ALA A 248 -27.70 7.02 23.34
N ILE A 249 -27.62 5.69 23.39
CA ILE A 249 -26.41 4.96 23.81
C ILE A 249 -25.25 5.19 22.84
N LYS A 250 -25.49 5.18 21.51
CA LYS A 250 -24.47 5.53 20.52
C LYS A 250 -23.97 6.97 20.72
N ALA A 251 -24.85 7.93 20.95
CA ALA A 251 -24.50 9.33 21.20
C ALA A 251 -23.66 9.51 22.48
N LEU A 252 -23.97 8.76 23.55
CA LEU A 252 -23.19 8.76 24.80
C LEU A 252 -21.74 8.27 24.62
N THR A 253 -21.42 7.53 23.55
CA THR A 253 -20.03 7.13 23.22
C THR A 253 -19.09 8.34 23.07
N ASN A 254 -19.60 9.48 22.58
CA ASN A 254 -18.81 10.70 22.36
C ASN A 254 -18.30 11.37 23.66
N TRP A 255 -18.78 10.92 24.82
CA TRP A 255 -18.47 11.44 26.16
C TRP A 255 -17.40 10.65 26.92
N GLY A 256 -17.03 9.44 26.46
CA GLY A 256 -15.95 8.66 27.09
C GLY A 256 -16.24 8.26 28.55
N ARG A 257 -15.22 8.26 29.42
CA ARG A 257 -15.35 7.69 30.78
C ARG A 257 -16.32 8.44 31.71
N GLU A 258 -16.69 9.68 31.40
CA GLU A 258 -17.60 10.50 32.22
C GLU A 258 -18.99 9.87 32.39
N VAL A 259 -19.44 9.06 31.43
CA VAL A 259 -20.78 8.44 31.48
C VAL A 259 -20.82 7.11 32.24
N VAL A 260 -19.69 6.55 32.66
CA VAL A 260 -19.61 5.21 33.26
C VAL A 260 -20.42 5.11 34.56
N HIS A 261 -20.14 5.94 35.56
CA HIS A 261 -20.87 5.87 36.84
C HIS A 261 -22.37 6.19 36.71
N PRO A 262 -22.81 7.21 35.95
CA PRO A 262 -24.24 7.44 35.70
C PRO A 262 -24.94 6.27 34.99
N LEU A 263 -24.29 5.62 34.01
CA LEU A 263 -24.85 4.43 33.35
C LEU A 263 -25.00 3.25 34.30
N LEU A 264 -24.00 2.99 35.15
CA LEU A 264 -24.05 1.95 36.18
C LEU A 264 -25.14 2.23 37.22
N ALA A 265 -25.37 3.49 37.60
CA ALA A 265 -26.46 3.85 38.52
C ALA A 265 -27.87 3.60 37.93
N ILE A 266 -28.04 3.75 36.61
CA ILE A 266 -29.31 3.49 35.90
C ILE A 266 -29.49 2.00 35.58
N PHE A 267 -28.40 1.23 35.49
CA PHE A 267 -28.42 -0.18 35.09
C PHE A 267 -29.44 -1.07 35.83
N PRO A 268 -29.61 -0.99 37.17
CA PRO A 268 -30.58 -1.83 37.89
C PRO A 268 -32.04 -1.55 37.53
N SER A 269 -32.39 -0.31 37.18
CA SER A 269 -33.77 0.09 36.82
C SER A 269 -34.06 0.05 35.32
N ALA A 270 -33.03 -0.14 34.48
CA ALA A 270 -33.16 -0.26 33.03
C ALA A 270 -33.78 -1.59 32.59
N SER A 271 -34.45 -1.60 31.42
CA SER A 271 -34.96 -2.83 30.79
C SER A 271 -33.82 -3.74 30.30
N PRO A 272 -34.05 -5.05 30.09
CA PRO A 272 -33.00 -5.99 29.66
C PRO A 272 -32.29 -5.58 28.36
N GLU A 273 -33.02 -5.00 27.40
CA GLU A 273 -32.47 -4.53 26.12
C GLU A 273 -31.57 -3.31 26.36
N THR A 274 -32.01 -2.38 27.21
CA THR A 274 -31.22 -1.20 27.57
C THR A 274 -29.97 -1.60 28.35
N ARG A 275 -30.07 -2.56 29.30
CA ARG A 275 -28.92 -3.14 30.01
C ARG A 275 -27.89 -3.73 29.04
N HIS A 276 -28.33 -4.52 28.07
CA HIS A 276 -27.44 -5.10 27.05
C HIS A 276 -26.70 -4.01 26.25
N CYS A 277 -27.41 -2.98 25.78
CA CYS A 277 -26.80 -1.86 25.06
C CYS A 277 -25.86 -1.01 25.95
N ILE A 278 -26.16 -0.83 27.24
CA ILE A 278 -25.26 -0.18 28.21
C ILE A 278 -23.95 -0.98 28.33
N MET A 279 -24.01 -2.31 28.42
CA MET A 279 -22.81 -3.15 28.52
C MET A 279 -21.95 -3.07 27.25
N ILE A 280 -22.57 -3.05 26.06
CA ILE A 280 -21.87 -2.78 24.80
C ILE A 280 -21.12 -1.43 24.84
N LEU A 281 -21.75 -0.38 25.39
CA LEU A 281 -21.14 0.94 25.50
C LEU A 281 -19.98 0.96 26.51
N LEU A 282 -20.18 0.40 27.70
CA LEU A 282 -19.16 0.31 28.74
C LEU A 282 -17.94 -0.48 28.26
N GLY A 283 -18.14 -1.58 27.53
CA GLY A 283 -17.07 -2.33 26.87
C GLY A 283 -16.16 -1.46 25.99
N ARG A 284 -16.77 -0.59 25.18
CA ARG A 284 -16.05 0.34 24.28
C ARG A 284 -15.31 1.47 25.01
N ILE A 285 -15.80 1.89 26.17
CA ILE A 285 -15.28 3.04 26.93
C ILE A 285 -14.18 2.63 27.92
N LEU A 286 -14.37 1.51 28.61
CA LEU A 286 -13.47 1.04 29.66
C LEU A 286 -12.28 0.25 29.09
N GLY A 287 -12.48 -0.50 27.99
CA GLY A 287 -11.41 -1.30 27.36
C GLY A 287 -10.91 -2.41 28.28
N LEU A 288 -9.62 -2.40 28.61
CA LEU A 288 -9.02 -3.41 29.50
C LEU A 288 -9.51 -3.31 30.97
N ASP A 289 -10.01 -2.15 31.41
CA ASP A 289 -10.50 -1.98 32.79
C ASP A 289 -11.91 -2.60 33.01
N VAL A 290 -12.56 -3.10 31.95
CA VAL A 290 -13.94 -3.64 31.99
C VAL A 290 -14.13 -4.69 33.07
N THR A 291 -13.23 -5.67 33.17
CA THR A 291 -13.37 -6.78 34.12
C THR A 291 -13.33 -6.28 35.56
N LYS A 292 -12.38 -5.41 35.88
CA LYS A 292 -12.21 -4.84 37.22
C LYS A 292 -13.42 -4.00 37.62
N GLU A 293 -13.76 -2.97 36.85
CA GLU A 293 -14.83 -2.02 37.16
C GLU A 293 -16.21 -2.68 37.24
N LEU A 294 -16.50 -3.67 36.37
CA LEU A 294 -17.78 -4.38 36.42
C LEU A 294 -17.85 -5.41 37.56
N ASN A 295 -16.75 -6.09 37.90
CA ASN A 295 -16.71 -6.99 39.06
C ASN A 295 -16.87 -6.21 40.38
N ASP A 296 -16.21 -5.05 40.50
CA ASP A 296 -16.35 -4.16 41.65
C ASP A 296 -17.79 -3.64 41.82
N PHE A 297 -18.52 -3.44 40.71
CA PHE A 297 -19.94 -3.03 40.72
C PHE A 297 -20.93 -4.17 41.01
N PHE A 298 -20.77 -5.33 40.36
CA PHE A 298 -21.73 -6.44 40.46
C PHE A 298 -21.51 -7.35 41.68
N GLY A 299 -20.29 -7.38 42.23
CA GLY A 299 -19.94 -8.27 43.34
C GLY A 299 -19.91 -9.75 42.90
N PRO A 300 -20.45 -10.70 43.70
CA PRO A 300 -20.34 -12.13 43.41
C PRO A 300 -21.08 -12.52 42.11
N PRO A 301 -20.41 -13.23 41.17
CA PRO A 301 -20.94 -13.41 39.82
C PRO A 301 -22.09 -14.42 39.73
N THR A 302 -23.30 -13.89 39.52
CA THR A 302 -24.52 -14.64 39.15
C THR A 302 -24.59 -14.92 37.64
N SER A 303 -25.40 -15.87 37.20
CA SER A 303 -25.54 -16.19 35.76
C SER A 303 -25.95 -15.00 34.89
N GLU A 304 -26.77 -14.06 35.41
CA GLU A 304 -27.16 -12.85 34.69
C GLU A 304 -26.00 -11.83 34.60
N THR A 305 -25.24 -11.64 35.69
CA THR A 305 -24.10 -10.70 35.70
C THR A 305 -22.94 -11.21 34.86
N LYS A 306 -22.67 -12.52 34.85
CA LYS A 306 -21.71 -13.17 33.93
C LYS A 306 -22.04 -12.83 32.47
N TYR A 307 -23.30 -12.99 32.05
CA TYR A 307 -23.76 -12.66 30.69
C TYR A 307 -23.50 -11.19 30.31
N TYR A 308 -23.76 -10.24 31.22
CA TYR A 308 -23.51 -8.81 30.99
C TYR A 308 -22.01 -8.46 30.92
N ILE A 309 -21.19 -9.02 31.81
CA ILE A 309 -19.72 -8.83 31.78
C ILE A 309 -19.16 -9.35 30.46
N MET A 310 -19.55 -10.57 30.03
CA MET A 310 -19.15 -11.14 28.74
C MET A 310 -19.63 -10.29 27.55
N THR A 311 -20.85 -9.73 27.62
CA THR A 311 -21.35 -8.78 26.62
C THR A 311 -20.44 -7.55 26.52
N ALA A 312 -19.98 -6.98 27.63
CA ALA A 312 -19.05 -5.85 27.62
C ALA A 312 -17.67 -6.24 27.06
N LEU A 313 -17.12 -7.39 27.48
CA LEU A 313 -15.84 -7.91 26.99
C LEU A 313 -15.85 -8.17 25.47
N SER A 314 -16.99 -8.56 24.89
CA SER A 314 -17.15 -8.76 23.44
C SER A 314 -16.83 -7.52 22.58
N GLN A 315 -16.86 -6.32 23.17
CA GLN A 315 -16.57 -5.07 22.46
C GLN A 315 -15.11 -4.64 22.57
N VAL A 316 -14.32 -5.28 23.43
CA VAL A 316 -12.90 -5.00 23.59
C VAL A 316 -12.12 -5.80 22.55
N ARG A 317 -11.31 -5.11 21.73
CA ARG A 317 -10.58 -5.71 20.60
C ARG A 317 -9.17 -6.19 20.94
N ASP A 318 -8.84 -6.24 22.22
CA ASP A 318 -7.50 -6.60 22.69
C ASP A 318 -7.41 -8.12 22.97
N PRO A 319 -6.40 -8.84 22.45
CA PRO A 319 -6.17 -10.25 22.73
C PRO A 319 -6.04 -10.60 24.21
N ALA A 320 -5.64 -9.66 25.09
CA ALA A 320 -5.52 -9.90 26.53
C ALA A 320 -6.85 -10.36 27.16
N VAL A 321 -7.98 -9.83 26.67
CA VAL A 321 -9.34 -10.14 27.15
C VAL A 321 -9.72 -11.62 26.93
N VAL A 322 -9.02 -12.33 26.05
CA VAL A 322 -9.23 -13.77 25.87
C VAL A 322 -8.91 -14.52 27.17
N GLN A 323 -7.91 -14.09 27.94
CA GLN A 323 -7.58 -14.70 29.23
C GLN A 323 -8.71 -14.53 30.26
N ASP A 324 -9.41 -13.40 30.24
CA ASP A 324 -10.58 -13.15 31.08
C ASP A 324 -11.81 -13.95 30.63
N LEU A 325 -11.90 -14.31 29.34
CA LEU A 325 -13.02 -15.10 28.78
C LEU A 325 -12.83 -16.62 28.95
N LEU A 326 -11.60 -17.13 29.02
CA LEU A 326 -11.30 -18.56 29.18
C LEU A 326 -11.99 -19.23 30.40
N PRO A 327 -12.07 -18.62 31.60
CA PRO A 327 -12.78 -19.19 32.75
C PRO A 327 -14.26 -19.50 32.47
N TYR A 328 -14.94 -18.72 31.65
CA TYR A 328 -16.36 -18.92 31.33
C TYR A 328 -16.61 -20.15 30.45
N LEU A 329 -15.58 -20.69 29.77
CA LEU A 329 -15.66 -21.98 29.08
C LEU A 329 -15.74 -23.18 30.06
N ARG A 330 -15.38 -22.98 31.33
CA ARG A 330 -15.47 -23.97 32.42
C ARG A 330 -16.69 -23.78 33.33
N ASP A 331 -17.58 -22.83 33.03
CA ASP A 331 -18.74 -22.52 33.88
C ASP A 331 -19.74 -23.70 33.96
N ASP A 332 -20.39 -23.91 35.11
CA ASP A 332 -21.39 -24.98 35.24
C ASP A 332 -22.61 -24.78 34.33
N SER A 333 -22.89 -23.54 33.89
CA SER A 333 -24.00 -23.22 32.99
C SER A 333 -23.62 -23.40 31.52
N VAL A 334 -24.25 -24.37 30.86
CA VAL A 334 -24.14 -24.61 29.40
C VAL A 334 -24.42 -23.33 28.59
N PHE A 335 -25.36 -22.49 29.04
CA PHE A 335 -25.67 -21.21 28.38
C PHE A 335 -24.49 -20.23 28.42
N ILE A 336 -23.75 -20.19 29.53
CA ILE A 336 -22.56 -19.34 29.67
C ILE A 336 -21.40 -19.90 28.83
N GLN A 337 -21.17 -21.22 28.85
CA GLN A 337 -20.16 -21.86 27.99
C GLN A 337 -20.39 -21.57 26.50
N GLU A 338 -21.63 -21.71 26.02
CA GLU A 338 -21.98 -21.45 24.62
C GLU A 338 -21.85 -19.97 24.26
N HIS A 339 -22.25 -19.07 25.16
CA HIS A 339 -22.10 -17.63 24.96
C HIS A 339 -20.63 -17.20 24.90
N ALA A 340 -19.78 -17.75 25.78
CA ALA A 340 -18.33 -17.53 25.78
C ALA A 340 -17.68 -18.02 24.49
N SER A 341 -18.05 -19.23 24.05
CA SER A 341 -17.58 -19.83 22.80
C SER A 341 -17.90 -18.93 21.60
N ARG A 342 -19.14 -18.42 21.52
CA ARG A 342 -19.60 -17.55 20.44
C ARG A 342 -18.89 -16.19 20.41
N ILE A 343 -18.61 -15.61 21.58
CA ILE A 343 -17.84 -14.36 21.69
C ILE A 343 -16.41 -14.58 21.19
N LEU A 344 -15.72 -15.61 21.70
CA LEU A 344 -14.35 -15.94 21.29
C LEU A 344 -14.25 -16.24 19.78
N ALA A 345 -15.22 -16.97 19.22
CA ALA A 345 -15.30 -17.19 17.78
C ALA A 345 -15.46 -15.86 17.00
N SER A 346 -16.29 -14.94 17.50
CA SER A 346 -16.49 -13.61 16.88
C SER A 346 -15.27 -12.68 16.93
N MET A 347 -14.34 -12.90 17.86
CA MET A 347 -13.06 -12.18 17.92
C MET A 347 -12.08 -12.63 16.82
N GLY A 348 -12.31 -13.80 16.22
CA GLY A 348 -11.55 -14.30 15.08
C GLY A 348 -10.07 -14.53 15.38
N VAL A 349 -9.20 -14.07 14.47
CA VAL A 349 -7.74 -14.28 14.57
C VAL A 349 -7.14 -13.70 15.86
N HIS A 350 -7.72 -12.63 16.41
CA HIS A 350 -7.24 -12.03 17.67
C HIS A 350 -7.38 -12.94 18.90
N ALA A 351 -8.28 -13.93 18.85
CA ALA A 351 -8.40 -14.95 19.89
C ALA A 351 -7.53 -16.19 19.65
N LEU A 352 -6.88 -16.30 18.50
CA LEU A 352 -6.26 -17.55 18.07
C LEU A 352 -5.02 -17.91 18.89
N ASP A 353 -4.02 -17.02 19.00
CA ASP A 353 -2.77 -17.36 19.70
C ASP A 353 -2.98 -17.72 21.19
N PRO A 354 -3.83 -17.02 21.97
CA PRO A 354 -4.15 -17.43 23.34
C PRO A 354 -4.89 -18.79 23.41
N LEU A 355 -5.79 -19.08 22.47
CA LEU A 355 -6.49 -20.37 22.41
C LEU A 355 -5.55 -21.51 21.99
N LEU A 356 -4.58 -21.26 21.10
CA LEU A 356 -3.56 -22.23 20.73
C LEU A 356 -2.62 -22.54 21.91
N ALA A 357 -2.27 -21.54 22.72
CA ALA A 357 -1.50 -21.75 23.94
C ALA A 357 -2.24 -22.62 24.99
N CYS A 358 -3.58 -22.69 24.94
CA CYS A 358 -4.33 -23.62 25.79
C CYS A 358 -4.26 -25.09 25.34
N LEU A 359 -3.83 -25.37 24.10
CA LEU A 359 -3.71 -26.75 23.59
C LEU A 359 -2.57 -27.55 24.26
N ASP A 360 -1.61 -26.87 24.88
CA ASP A 360 -0.53 -27.47 25.67
C ASP A 360 -0.97 -27.85 27.11
N SER A 361 -2.23 -27.59 27.48
CA SER A 361 -2.76 -27.91 28.82
C SER A 361 -3.26 -29.35 28.93
N GLU A 362 -3.07 -29.99 30.10
CA GLU A 362 -3.56 -31.35 30.38
C GLU A 362 -5.06 -31.41 30.76
N ASP A 363 -5.80 -30.29 30.68
CA ASP A 363 -7.21 -30.23 31.08
C ASP A 363 -8.16 -30.52 29.91
N ASP A 364 -8.47 -31.80 29.72
CA ASP A 364 -9.44 -32.31 28.74
C ASP A 364 -10.80 -31.56 28.77
N LYS A 365 -11.24 -31.02 29.93
CA LYS A 365 -12.52 -30.29 30.02
C LYS A 365 -12.44 -28.90 29.40
N LEU A 366 -11.29 -28.25 29.41
CA LEU A 366 -11.05 -26.98 28.72
C LEU A 366 -10.74 -27.19 27.24
N LEU A 367 -9.99 -28.25 26.90
CA LEU A 367 -9.59 -28.55 25.52
C LEU A 367 -10.80 -28.73 24.59
N LEU A 368 -11.86 -29.41 25.03
CA LEU A 368 -13.03 -29.69 24.19
C LEU A 368 -13.79 -28.41 23.73
N PRO A 369 -14.15 -27.44 24.60
CA PRO A 369 -14.62 -26.13 24.18
C PRO A 369 -13.62 -25.35 23.31
N VAL A 370 -12.34 -25.32 23.69
CA VAL A 370 -11.30 -24.58 22.95
C VAL A 370 -11.15 -25.08 21.51
N LEU A 371 -11.14 -26.40 21.30
CA LEU A 371 -11.08 -27.01 19.96
C LEU A 371 -12.30 -26.65 19.10
N ARG A 372 -13.50 -26.58 19.69
CA ARG A 372 -14.71 -26.15 18.97
C ARG A 372 -14.61 -24.69 18.52
N VAL A 373 -14.15 -23.80 19.41
CA VAL A 373 -13.95 -22.37 19.10
C VAL A 373 -12.88 -22.18 18.02
N ILE A 374 -11.75 -22.88 18.11
CA ILE A 374 -10.69 -22.85 17.07
C ILE A 374 -11.26 -23.31 15.71
N GLY A 375 -12.07 -24.37 15.70
CA GLY A 375 -12.77 -24.83 14.50
C GLY A 375 -13.72 -23.79 13.92
N GLU A 376 -14.45 -23.03 14.76
CA GLU A 376 -15.36 -21.96 14.32
C GLU A 376 -14.63 -20.70 13.83
N ILE A 377 -13.47 -20.36 14.40
CA ILE A 377 -12.58 -19.30 13.88
C ILE A 377 -12.06 -19.68 12.48
N GLY A 378 -11.78 -20.97 12.25
CA GLY A 378 -11.47 -21.50 10.92
C GLY A 378 -10.12 -21.08 10.32
N SER A 379 -9.19 -20.54 11.13
CA SER A 379 -7.89 -20.06 10.64
C SER A 379 -6.93 -21.21 10.28
N LYS A 380 -6.16 -21.02 9.20
CA LYS A 380 -5.14 -21.98 8.77
C LYS A 380 -3.97 -22.13 9.75
N ASP A 381 -3.70 -21.13 10.59
CA ASP A 381 -2.55 -21.16 11.51
C ASP A 381 -2.74 -22.20 12.62
N ALA A 382 -4.00 -22.53 12.95
CA ALA A 382 -4.36 -23.63 13.85
C ALA A 382 -3.95 -25.02 13.34
N LEU A 383 -3.69 -25.18 12.04
CA LEU A 383 -3.52 -26.50 11.43
C LEU A 383 -2.33 -27.29 12.00
N ARG A 384 -1.19 -26.63 12.22
CA ARG A 384 0.00 -27.31 12.78
C ARG A 384 -0.21 -27.76 14.23
N PRO A 385 -0.69 -26.90 15.15
CA PRO A 385 -1.08 -27.33 16.51
C PRO A 385 -2.12 -28.45 16.53
N LEU A 386 -3.17 -28.39 15.69
CA LEU A 386 -4.21 -29.43 15.64
C LEU A 386 -3.66 -30.78 15.15
N LEU A 387 -2.80 -30.79 14.11
CA LEU A 387 -2.13 -32.02 13.65
C LEU A 387 -1.18 -32.58 14.71
N PHE A 388 -0.44 -31.71 15.40
CA PHE A 388 0.42 -32.13 16.51
C PHE A 388 -0.38 -32.75 17.66
N LEU A 389 -1.55 -32.19 18.00
CA LEU A 389 -2.44 -32.73 19.03
C LEU A 389 -3.02 -34.10 18.65
N ILE A 390 -3.34 -34.32 17.36
CA ILE A 390 -3.77 -35.63 16.84
C ILE A 390 -2.66 -36.68 17.00
N ASP A 391 -1.39 -36.31 16.78
CA ASP A 391 -0.26 -37.23 16.86
C ASP A 391 0.20 -37.56 18.29
N ASN A 392 0.03 -36.61 19.24
CA ASN A 392 0.65 -36.73 20.56
C ASN A 392 -0.36 -36.90 21.72
N SER A 393 -1.65 -36.56 21.54
CA SER A 393 -2.64 -36.76 22.59
C SER A 393 -2.97 -38.23 22.81
N ARG A 394 -3.14 -38.62 24.09
CA ARG A 394 -3.59 -39.96 24.48
C ARG A 394 -5.11 -40.11 24.53
N ASN A 395 -5.86 -39.00 24.52
CA ASN A 395 -7.31 -39.01 24.63
C ASN A 395 -7.96 -39.00 23.23
N THR A 396 -8.59 -40.12 22.84
CA THR A 396 -9.29 -40.25 21.55
C THR A 396 -10.33 -39.14 21.32
N LEU A 397 -11.04 -38.66 22.34
CA LEU A 397 -12.03 -37.58 22.17
C LEU A 397 -11.39 -36.25 21.77
N VAL A 398 -10.24 -35.91 22.37
CA VAL A 398 -9.47 -34.70 22.04
C VAL A 398 -8.95 -34.78 20.60
N ARG A 399 -8.42 -35.96 20.21
CA ARG A 399 -7.97 -36.23 18.83
C ARG A 399 -9.13 -36.12 17.82
N THR A 400 -10.30 -36.68 18.14
CA THR A 400 -11.53 -36.59 17.32
C THR A 400 -11.98 -35.14 17.16
N CYS A 401 -12.09 -34.37 18.24
CA CYS A 401 -12.49 -32.95 18.15
C CYS A 401 -11.44 -32.09 17.44
N ALA A 402 -10.15 -32.45 17.47
CA ALA A 402 -9.13 -31.79 16.65
C ALA A 402 -9.34 -32.05 15.14
N ILE A 403 -9.76 -33.25 14.75
CA ILE A 403 -10.10 -33.58 13.35
C ILE A 403 -11.36 -32.81 12.91
N GLU A 404 -12.38 -32.71 13.78
CA GLU A 404 -13.57 -31.89 13.53
C GLU A 404 -13.24 -30.39 13.42
N ALA A 405 -12.30 -29.89 14.23
CA ALA A 405 -11.81 -28.51 14.12
C ALA A 405 -11.08 -28.29 12.79
N ILE A 406 -10.22 -29.24 12.36
CA ILE A 406 -9.59 -29.23 11.04
C ILE A 406 -10.64 -29.24 9.91
N ALA A 407 -11.72 -30.01 10.06
CA ALA A 407 -12.81 -30.08 9.08
C ALA A 407 -13.53 -28.74 8.85
N LYS A 408 -13.60 -27.89 9.87
CA LYS A 408 -14.22 -26.56 9.80
C LYS A 408 -13.28 -25.46 9.28
N LEU A 409 -11.98 -25.73 9.08
CA LEU A 409 -11.02 -24.71 8.63
C LEU A 409 -11.29 -24.20 7.21
N GLN A 410 -10.99 -22.92 6.98
CA GLN A 410 -11.12 -22.33 5.66
C GLN A 410 -10.24 -23.05 4.63
N LYS A 411 -10.88 -23.51 3.54
CA LYS A 411 -10.26 -24.33 2.48
C LYS A 411 -9.87 -25.74 2.96
N PHE A 412 -10.76 -26.42 3.69
CA PHE A 412 -10.65 -27.86 4.03
C PHE A 412 -10.15 -28.73 2.86
N GLU A 413 -10.54 -28.43 1.62
CA GLU A 413 -10.07 -29.12 0.40
C GLU A 413 -8.53 -29.16 0.28
N THR A 414 -7.82 -28.09 0.69
CA THR A 414 -6.34 -28.00 0.73
C THR A 414 -5.71 -28.61 2.00
N VAL A 415 -6.53 -29.16 2.90
CA VAL A 415 -6.10 -29.67 4.22
C VAL A 415 -6.47 -31.13 4.40
N ALA A 416 -7.53 -31.58 3.73
CA ALA A 416 -7.97 -32.97 3.64
C ALA A 416 -6.86 -33.92 3.19
N GLY A 417 -5.95 -33.47 2.29
CA GLY A 417 -4.76 -34.25 1.91
C GLY A 417 -3.84 -34.62 3.09
N LEU A 418 -3.76 -33.77 4.12
CA LEU A 418 -2.97 -34.05 5.33
C LEU A 418 -3.71 -34.96 6.32
N LEU A 419 -5.05 -34.94 6.33
CA LEU A 419 -5.85 -35.92 7.08
C LEU A 419 -5.83 -37.30 6.41
N LEU A 420 -5.75 -37.37 5.08
CA LEU A 420 -5.59 -38.63 4.35
C LEU A 420 -4.26 -39.34 4.71
N LEU A 421 -3.19 -38.59 5.00
CA LEU A 421 -1.93 -39.13 5.53
C LEU A 421 -2.06 -39.73 6.94
N LYS A 422 -3.21 -39.59 7.61
CA LYS A 422 -3.51 -40.17 8.94
C LYS A 422 -4.50 -41.34 8.87
N LEU A 423 -4.82 -41.83 7.67
CA LEU A 423 -5.57 -43.08 7.50
C LEU A 423 -4.77 -44.33 7.91
N ASP A 424 -3.49 -44.20 8.22
CA ASP A 424 -2.64 -45.26 8.79
C ASP A 424 -2.65 -45.30 10.33
N ASP A 425 -3.39 -44.40 11.00
CA ASP A 425 -3.44 -44.34 12.47
C ASP A 425 -3.87 -45.67 13.09
N LYS A 426 -3.30 -46.03 14.25
CA LYS A 426 -3.63 -47.28 14.94
C LYS A 426 -5.06 -47.30 15.46
N ASP A 427 -5.59 -46.15 15.89
CA ASP A 427 -6.93 -46.04 16.44
C ASP A 427 -8.00 -46.01 15.33
N HIS A 428 -8.88 -47.00 15.35
CA HIS A 428 -10.02 -47.11 14.44
C HIS A 428 -10.99 -45.93 14.51
N ALA A 429 -11.16 -45.30 15.68
CA ALA A 429 -12.07 -44.17 15.83
C ALA A 429 -11.57 -42.96 15.03
N ILE A 430 -10.24 -42.74 15.02
CA ILE A 430 -9.58 -41.68 14.24
C ILE A 430 -9.74 -41.91 12.74
N ARG A 431 -9.47 -43.13 12.25
CA ARG A 431 -9.67 -43.48 10.84
C ARG A 431 -11.13 -43.29 10.42
N HIS A 432 -12.09 -43.70 11.27
CA HIS A 432 -13.52 -43.49 11.04
C HIS A 432 -13.89 -41.99 10.97
N THR A 433 -13.49 -41.19 11.96
CA THR A 433 -13.76 -39.74 11.99
C THR A 433 -13.16 -39.00 10.79
N ILE A 434 -11.99 -39.41 10.29
CA ILE A 434 -11.41 -38.87 9.05
C ILE A 434 -12.32 -39.16 7.85
N VAL A 435 -12.72 -40.42 7.65
CA VAL A 435 -13.61 -40.83 6.54
C VAL A 435 -14.98 -40.14 6.64
N GLU A 436 -15.54 -40.04 7.85
CA GLU A 436 -16.83 -39.38 8.09
C GLU A 436 -16.78 -37.88 7.78
N ASN A 437 -15.72 -37.16 8.19
CA ASN A 437 -15.59 -35.73 7.86
C ASN A 437 -15.30 -35.49 6.36
N LEU A 438 -14.54 -36.37 5.71
CA LEU A 438 -14.39 -36.35 4.25
C LEU A 438 -15.73 -36.58 3.52
N SER A 439 -16.61 -37.43 4.07
CA SER A 439 -17.95 -37.68 3.48
C SER A 439 -18.85 -36.44 3.44
N LYS A 440 -18.66 -35.49 4.37
CA LYS A 440 -19.43 -34.24 4.48
C LYS A 440 -19.06 -33.20 3.42
N HIS A 441 -17.98 -33.41 2.65
CA HIS A 441 -17.46 -32.47 1.63
C HIS A 441 -17.33 -33.12 0.23
N PRO A 442 -18.40 -33.16 -0.58
CA PRO A 442 -18.54 -34.10 -1.70
C PRO A 442 -17.85 -33.73 -3.03
N ARG A 443 -16.80 -32.89 -3.05
CA ARG A 443 -16.15 -32.49 -4.32
C ARG A 443 -15.17 -33.55 -4.88
N SER A 444 -14.89 -33.46 -6.18
CA SER A 444 -14.21 -34.47 -7.01
C SER A 444 -12.75 -34.77 -6.69
N ALA A 445 -12.14 -34.06 -5.73
CA ALA A 445 -10.86 -34.49 -5.16
C ALA A 445 -11.01 -35.85 -4.44
N PHE A 446 -9.87 -36.48 -4.14
CA PHE A 446 -9.75 -37.71 -3.35
C PHE A 446 -10.35 -38.98 -3.99
N LEU A 447 -10.69 -38.97 -5.29
CA LEU A 447 -11.28 -40.14 -5.97
C LEU A 447 -10.34 -41.36 -5.92
N LYS A 448 -9.03 -41.14 -6.14
CA LYS A 448 -7.98 -42.18 -6.03
C LYS A 448 -7.87 -42.73 -4.61
N ASP A 449 -7.84 -41.83 -3.63
CA ASP A 449 -7.58 -42.17 -2.23
C ASP A 449 -8.79 -42.88 -1.60
N LEU A 450 -10.02 -42.48 -1.95
CA LEU A 450 -11.25 -43.19 -1.59
C LEU A 450 -11.29 -44.59 -2.22
N VAL A 451 -10.86 -44.75 -3.48
CA VAL A 451 -10.80 -46.07 -4.12
C VAL A 451 -9.78 -46.97 -3.43
N LEU A 452 -8.63 -46.44 -3.00
CA LEU A 452 -7.65 -47.19 -2.22
C LEU A 452 -8.18 -47.54 -0.81
N ALA A 453 -8.90 -46.63 -0.15
CA ALA A 453 -9.54 -46.88 1.15
C ALA A 453 -10.65 -47.95 1.10
N CYS A 454 -11.25 -48.22 -0.06
CA CYS A 454 -12.18 -49.35 -0.26
C CYS A 454 -11.50 -50.73 -0.21
N LEU A 455 -10.16 -50.74 -0.27
CA LEU A 455 -9.29 -51.92 -0.24
C LEU A 455 -8.61 -52.08 1.13
N ASP A 456 -8.99 -51.26 2.13
CA ASP A 456 -8.51 -51.35 3.50
C ASP A 456 -8.89 -52.69 4.15
N ARG A 457 -8.06 -53.17 5.08
CA ARG A 457 -8.28 -54.43 5.81
C ARG A 457 -9.40 -54.34 6.84
N ASN A 458 -9.76 -53.12 7.28
CA ASN A 458 -10.85 -52.88 8.22
C ASN A 458 -12.19 -52.74 7.48
N ALA A 459 -13.15 -53.60 7.82
CA ALA A 459 -14.43 -53.68 7.15
C ALA A 459 -15.29 -52.39 7.25
N ASP A 460 -15.11 -51.57 8.30
CA ASP A 460 -15.90 -50.36 8.50
C ASP A 460 -15.34 -49.18 7.69
N VAL A 461 -14.01 -49.05 7.63
CA VAL A 461 -13.31 -48.09 6.76
C VAL A 461 -13.61 -48.40 5.29
N ALA A 462 -13.49 -49.67 4.88
CA ALA A 462 -13.79 -50.10 3.52
C ALA A 462 -15.28 -49.90 3.16
N ARG A 463 -16.21 -50.13 4.09
CA ARG A 463 -17.65 -49.91 3.88
C ARG A 463 -17.96 -48.42 3.71
N GLY A 464 -17.44 -47.56 4.58
CA GLY A 464 -17.61 -46.10 4.49
C GLY A 464 -17.07 -45.54 3.18
N ALA A 465 -15.86 -45.95 2.76
CA ALA A 465 -15.28 -45.52 1.49
C ALA A 465 -16.12 -45.99 0.27
N ARG A 466 -16.63 -47.23 0.28
CA ARG A 466 -17.50 -47.76 -0.78
C ARG A 466 -18.82 -47.02 -0.89
N GLU A 467 -19.45 -46.68 0.24
CA GLU A 467 -20.69 -45.91 0.27
C GLU A 467 -20.52 -44.47 -0.23
N ILE A 468 -19.36 -43.86 -0.02
CA ILE A 468 -19.03 -42.54 -0.57
C ILE A 468 -18.84 -42.61 -2.09
N LEU A 469 -18.22 -43.67 -2.61
CA LEU A 469 -18.00 -43.85 -4.05
C LEU A 469 -19.25 -44.29 -4.82
N SER A 470 -20.12 -45.11 -4.24
CA SER A 470 -21.38 -45.51 -4.89
C SER A 470 -22.37 -44.35 -5.06
N ARG A 471 -22.22 -43.28 -4.27
CA ARG A 471 -22.94 -42.01 -4.40
C ARG A 471 -22.32 -41.06 -5.45
N ARG A 472 -21.23 -41.44 -6.13
CA ARG A 472 -20.57 -40.63 -7.19
C ARG A 472 -20.84 -41.22 -8.58
N ASP A 473 -21.19 -40.35 -9.51
CA ASP A 473 -21.64 -40.70 -10.86
C ASP A 473 -20.44 -40.93 -11.81
N TYR A 474 -19.65 -41.98 -11.53
CA TYR A 474 -18.47 -42.37 -12.34
C TYR A 474 -18.69 -43.75 -13.00
N PRO A 475 -18.72 -43.84 -14.34
CA PRO A 475 -19.12 -45.07 -15.04
C PRO A 475 -18.13 -46.24 -14.84
N GLY A 476 -16.86 -45.97 -14.55
CA GLY A 476 -15.86 -47.01 -14.31
C GLY A 476 -15.80 -47.53 -12.87
N VAL A 477 -16.39 -46.84 -11.89
CA VAL A 477 -16.32 -47.26 -10.47
C VAL A 477 -16.94 -48.65 -10.23
N PRO A 478 -18.13 -48.99 -10.77
CA PRO A 478 -18.66 -50.35 -10.69
C PRO A 478 -17.73 -51.39 -11.33
N SER A 479 -17.19 -51.09 -12.52
CA SER A 479 -16.24 -51.99 -13.21
C SER A 479 -14.93 -52.19 -12.42
N PHE A 480 -14.46 -51.18 -11.69
CA PHE A 480 -13.27 -51.30 -10.83
C PHE A 480 -13.52 -52.25 -9.65
N PHE A 481 -14.68 -52.13 -8.99
CA PHE A 481 -15.03 -53.04 -7.90
C PHE A 481 -15.22 -54.47 -8.39
N THR A 482 -15.91 -54.69 -9.52
CA THR A 482 -16.04 -56.04 -10.11
C THR A 482 -14.67 -56.64 -10.47
N LEU A 483 -13.74 -55.84 -11.01
CA LEU A 483 -12.38 -56.28 -11.30
C LEU A 483 -11.62 -56.70 -10.04
N PHE A 484 -11.74 -55.95 -8.94
CA PHE A 484 -11.04 -56.26 -7.69
C PHE A 484 -11.65 -57.45 -6.93
N GLU A 485 -12.98 -57.58 -6.95
CA GLU A 485 -13.69 -58.66 -6.24
C GLU A 485 -13.55 -60.01 -6.96
N THR A 486 -13.33 -60.02 -8.28
CA THR A 486 -13.07 -61.24 -9.07
C THR A 486 -11.59 -61.62 -9.20
N ALA A 487 -10.67 -60.73 -8.79
CA ALA A 487 -9.23 -60.96 -8.86
C ALA A 487 -8.71 -61.95 -7.80
N THR A 488 -7.64 -62.68 -8.13
CA THR A 488 -6.84 -63.44 -7.14
C THR A 488 -6.06 -62.50 -6.22
N ASP A 489 -5.60 -62.97 -5.06
CA ASP A 489 -4.93 -62.10 -4.09
C ASP A 489 -3.61 -61.49 -4.62
N PHE A 490 -2.88 -62.23 -5.45
CA PHE A 490 -1.72 -61.71 -6.19
C PHE A 490 -2.10 -60.60 -7.20
N GLU A 491 -3.26 -60.73 -7.85
CA GLU A 491 -3.77 -59.71 -8.75
C GLU A 491 -4.31 -58.49 -8.00
N LYS A 492 -4.90 -58.67 -6.81
CA LYS A 492 -5.30 -57.55 -5.92
C LYS A 492 -4.09 -56.72 -5.50
N ASP A 493 -3.01 -57.35 -5.05
CA ASP A 493 -1.75 -56.66 -4.72
C ASP A 493 -1.17 -55.94 -5.95
N LYS A 494 -1.24 -56.56 -7.14
CA LYS A 494 -0.82 -55.94 -8.40
C LYS A 494 -1.70 -54.74 -8.79
N ILE A 495 -3.03 -54.82 -8.61
CA ILE A 495 -3.97 -53.73 -8.83
C ILE A 495 -3.68 -52.57 -7.86
N ILE A 496 -3.47 -52.84 -6.57
CA ILE A 496 -3.08 -51.83 -5.58
C ILE A 496 -1.74 -51.18 -5.96
N SER A 497 -0.75 -51.97 -6.39
CA SER A 497 0.56 -51.48 -6.82
C SER A 497 0.51 -50.61 -8.09
N LEU A 498 -0.38 -50.92 -9.03
CA LEU A 498 -0.56 -50.12 -10.25
C LEU A 498 -1.42 -48.87 -9.98
N ALA A 499 -2.54 -49.01 -9.27
CA ALA A 499 -3.41 -47.92 -8.88
C ALA A 499 -2.66 -46.83 -8.08
N SER A 500 -1.81 -47.23 -7.12
CA SER A 500 -0.98 -46.29 -6.36
C SER A 500 0.04 -45.53 -7.22
N LYS A 501 0.57 -46.13 -8.30
CA LYS A 501 1.57 -45.52 -9.19
C LYS A 501 1.02 -44.53 -10.23
N LEU A 502 -0.29 -44.55 -10.52
CA LEU A 502 -0.91 -43.63 -11.47
C LEU A 502 -1.03 -42.21 -10.88
N SER A 503 -0.88 -41.18 -11.71
CA SER A 503 -1.24 -39.81 -11.31
C SER A 503 -2.76 -39.69 -11.09
N THR A 504 -3.20 -38.70 -10.31
CA THR A 504 -4.65 -38.47 -10.07
C THR A 504 -5.42 -38.24 -11.37
N GLU A 505 -4.79 -37.60 -12.37
CA GLU A 505 -5.37 -37.34 -13.69
C GLU A 505 -5.42 -38.60 -14.56
N GLN A 506 -4.38 -39.44 -14.52
CA GLN A 506 -4.40 -40.75 -15.16
C GLN A 506 -5.48 -41.65 -14.54
N PHE A 507 -5.61 -41.66 -13.21
CA PHE A 507 -6.61 -42.45 -12.51
C PHE A 507 -8.06 -41.98 -12.80
N ASP A 508 -8.29 -40.67 -12.85
CA ASP A 508 -9.57 -40.06 -13.27
C ASP A 508 -9.91 -40.38 -14.74
N SER A 509 -8.91 -40.46 -15.62
CA SER A 509 -9.08 -40.92 -17.01
C SER A 509 -9.47 -42.41 -17.10
N VAL A 510 -8.92 -43.27 -16.24
CA VAL A 510 -9.28 -44.69 -16.17
C VAL A 510 -10.70 -44.88 -15.62
N LEU A 511 -11.08 -44.19 -14.53
CA LEU A 511 -12.40 -44.30 -13.91
C LEU A 511 -13.56 -43.70 -14.73
N LYS A 512 -13.25 -42.99 -15.82
CA LYS A 512 -14.24 -42.55 -16.83
C LYS A 512 -14.53 -43.59 -17.91
N LYS A 513 -13.79 -44.70 -17.98
CA LYS A 513 -14.06 -45.81 -18.90
C LYS A 513 -15.10 -46.74 -18.29
N GLU A 514 -16.15 -47.08 -19.05
CA GLU A 514 -17.20 -48.03 -18.59
C GLU A 514 -16.67 -49.43 -18.26
N LYS A 515 -15.52 -49.82 -18.85
CA LYS A 515 -14.82 -51.07 -18.54
C LYS A 515 -13.36 -50.78 -18.26
N ILE A 516 -12.86 -51.32 -17.14
CA ILE A 516 -11.48 -51.18 -16.69
C ILE A 516 -10.82 -52.56 -16.70
N THR A 517 -9.65 -52.65 -17.33
CA THR A 517 -8.76 -53.82 -17.30
C THR A 517 -7.48 -53.50 -16.54
N ILE A 518 -6.70 -54.52 -16.18
CA ILE A 518 -5.42 -54.33 -15.49
C ILE A 518 -4.40 -53.60 -16.39
N GLU A 519 -4.46 -53.75 -17.72
CA GLU A 519 -3.59 -52.97 -18.63
C GLU A 519 -3.94 -51.48 -18.64
N ALA A 520 -5.21 -51.13 -18.45
CA ALA A 520 -5.64 -49.73 -18.37
C ALA A 520 -5.06 -49.00 -17.14
N LEU A 521 -4.50 -49.73 -16.16
CA LEU A 521 -3.82 -49.17 -14.98
C LEU A 521 -2.30 -49.00 -15.18
N GLN A 522 -1.77 -49.14 -16.39
CA GLN A 522 -0.36 -48.86 -16.69
C GLN A 522 -0.13 -47.34 -16.89
N PRO A 523 0.92 -46.75 -16.30
CA PRO A 523 1.23 -45.34 -16.48
C PRO A 523 1.80 -45.06 -17.88
N GLU A 524 1.21 -44.11 -18.60
CA GLU A 524 1.71 -43.63 -19.90
C GLU A 524 2.90 -42.67 -19.72
N ASN A 525 3.88 -42.71 -20.63
CA ASN A 525 5.00 -41.78 -20.69
C ASN A 525 4.54 -40.43 -21.26
N VAL A 526 4.67 -39.34 -20.51
CA VAL A 526 4.14 -38.02 -20.88
C VAL A 526 5.26 -37.02 -21.18
N GLU A 527 5.67 -36.95 -22.44
CA GLU A 527 6.10 -35.68 -23.04
C GLU A 527 4.89 -35.01 -23.71
N THR A 528 4.77 -33.69 -23.54
CA THR A 528 3.72 -32.83 -24.13
C THR A 528 2.26 -33.11 -23.73
N ARG A 529 1.70 -32.24 -22.87
CA ARG A 529 0.53 -31.39 -23.22
C ARG A 529 0.18 -30.40 -22.11
N VAL A 530 0.06 -29.14 -22.50
CA VAL A 530 -0.44 -28.04 -21.66
C VAL A 530 -1.92 -27.84 -21.98
N HIS A 531 -2.81 -27.78 -20.97
CA HIS A 531 -3.87 -26.76 -20.91
C HIS A 531 -4.79 -26.82 -19.66
N ARG A 532 -5.00 -25.62 -19.07
CA ARG A 532 -6.11 -25.20 -18.20
C ARG A 532 -6.33 -25.92 -16.86
N ARG A 533 -6.04 -25.21 -15.75
CA ARG A 533 -7.02 -25.04 -14.65
C ARG A 533 -6.71 -23.86 -13.72
N ARG A 534 -7.68 -23.57 -12.85
CA ARG A 534 -7.74 -22.42 -11.92
C ARG A 534 -6.66 -22.50 -10.84
N TYR A 535 -6.18 -21.34 -10.41
CA TYR A 535 -5.27 -21.15 -9.28
C TYR A 535 -5.69 -21.90 -8.00
N THR A 536 -4.88 -22.88 -7.61
CA THR A 536 -4.92 -23.56 -6.30
C THR A 536 -3.51 -23.54 -5.71
N LYS A 537 -3.36 -23.08 -4.45
CA LYS A 537 -2.06 -22.71 -3.82
C LYS A 537 -1.08 -23.88 -3.55
N GLU A 538 -1.23 -25.03 -4.21
CA GLU A 538 -0.51 -26.28 -3.89
C GLU A 538 0.46 -26.77 -4.97
N ASN A 539 0.40 -26.23 -6.19
CA ASN A 539 1.39 -26.49 -7.24
C ASN A 539 1.73 -25.18 -7.94
N ILE A 540 2.99 -24.76 -7.86
CA ILE A 540 3.52 -23.68 -8.69
C ILE A 540 3.65 -24.24 -10.11
N THR A 541 2.71 -23.87 -10.98
CA THR A 541 2.68 -24.31 -12.38
C THR A 541 3.25 -23.27 -13.33
N ASP A 542 3.18 -22.00 -12.96
CA ASP A 542 3.82 -20.88 -13.64
C ASP A 542 4.54 -20.01 -12.59
N ILE A 543 5.74 -19.56 -12.91
CA ILE A 543 6.52 -18.63 -12.08
C ILE A 543 5.79 -17.29 -11.92
N LYS A 544 4.93 -16.92 -12.88
CA LYS A 544 4.06 -15.74 -12.77
C LYS A 544 3.17 -15.79 -11.52
N GLU A 545 2.76 -16.97 -11.06
CA GLU A 545 1.95 -17.14 -9.84
C GLU A 545 2.70 -16.62 -8.60
N LEU A 546 4.01 -16.86 -8.51
CA LEU A 546 4.86 -16.34 -7.44
C LEU A 546 5.11 -14.83 -7.56
N LEU A 547 5.10 -14.30 -8.79
CA LEU A 547 5.35 -12.89 -9.07
C LEU A 547 4.11 -12.02 -8.80
N TYR A 548 2.91 -12.53 -9.13
CA TYR A 548 1.65 -11.97 -8.66
C TYR A 548 1.58 -11.98 -7.12
N PHE A 549 1.94 -13.11 -6.48
CA PHE A 549 1.98 -13.19 -5.01
C PHE A 549 2.97 -12.21 -4.38
N LEU A 550 4.16 -12.04 -4.95
CA LEU A 550 5.14 -11.03 -4.52
C LEU A 550 4.53 -9.62 -4.55
N HIS A 551 3.74 -9.31 -5.58
CA HIS A 551 3.08 -8.02 -5.74
C HIS A 551 1.92 -7.81 -4.74
N GLU A 552 1.06 -8.81 -4.56
CA GLU A 552 -0.07 -8.78 -3.60
C GLU A 552 0.43 -8.56 -2.16
N GLU A 553 1.47 -9.28 -1.74
CA GLU A 553 2.08 -9.18 -0.41
C GLU A 553 3.01 -7.94 -0.26
N ARG A 554 3.08 -7.07 -1.28
CA ARG A 554 3.94 -5.86 -1.32
C ARG A 554 5.42 -6.14 -1.04
N GLY A 555 5.90 -7.31 -1.47
CA GLY A 555 7.31 -7.68 -1.39
C GLY A 555 8.18 -6.92 -2.39
N SER A 556 9.49 -6.90 -2.13
CA SER A 556 10.49 -6.19 -2.94
C SER A 556 11.27 -7.13 -3.87
N ASP A 557 11.76 -8.25 -3.32
CA ASP A 557 12.43 -9.33 -4.07
C ASP A 557 11.74 -10.68 -3.81
N LEU A 558 11.66 -11.56 -4.82
CA LEU A 558 11.36 -12.99 -4.72
C LEU A 558 12.64 -13.78 -5.01
N HIS A 559 13.05 -14.60 -4.05
CA HIS A 559 14.17 -15.53 -4.15
C HIS A 559 13.66 -16.95 -4.39
N LEU A 560 14.13 -17.59 -5.47
CA LEU A 560 13.81 -18.96 -5.84
C LEU A 560 15.07 -19.83 -5.74
N ASN A 561 15.20 -20.54 -4.61
CA ASN A 561 16.35 -21.39 -4.29
C ASN A 561 15.95 -22.86 -4.19
N ILE A 562 16.75 -23.74 -4.80
CA ILE A 562 16.53 -25.19 -4.74
C ILE A 562 16.71 -25.74 -3.32
N GLY A 563 15.79 -26.61 -2.90
CA GLY A 563 15.78 -27.22 -1.57
C GLY A 563 15.11 -26.35 -0.50
N LEU A 564 14.56 -25.19 -0.88
CA LEU A 564 13.76 -24.32 -0.02
C LEU A 564 12.43 -23.95 -0.71
N PRO A 565 11.39 -23.58 0.04
CA PRO A 565 10.28 -22.81 -0.49
C PRO A 565 10.76 -21.49 -1.11
N PRO A 566 10.05 -20.94 -2.12
CA PRO A 566 10.26 -19.56 -2.54
C PRO A 566 10.21 -18.62 -1.33
N SER A 567 11.03 -17.58 -1.34
CA SER A 567 11.13 -16.63 -0.22
C SER A 567 10.97 -15.21 -0.74
N ILE A 568 10.15 -14.39 -0.09
CA ILE A 568 9.91 -13.00 -0.49
C ILE A 568 10.47 -12.03 0.53
N ARG A 569 10.95 -10.87 0.08
CA ARG A 569 11.49 -9.83 0.95
C ARG A 569 10.43 -8.77 1.24
N ILE A 570 9.89 -8.76 2.47
CA ILE A 570 8.89 -7.77 2.92
C ILE A 570 9.57 -6.85 3.94
N HIS A 571 9.48 -5.53 3.73
CA HIS A 571 10.09 -4.49 4.59
C HIS A 571 11.61 -4.63 4.88
N GLY A 572 12.32 -5.47 4.13
CA GLY A 572 13.76 -5.75 4.30
C GLY A 572 14.04 -7.19 4.71
N ASP A 573 13.11 -7.83 5.43
CA ASP A 573 13.24 -9.19 5.96
C ASP A 573 12.87 -10.25 4.91
N LEU A 574 13.64 -11.34 4.87
CA LEU A 574 13.42 -12.45 3.94
C LEU A 574 12.51 -13.51 4.58
N VAL A 575 11.25 -13.54 4.16
CA VAL A 575 10.22 -14.45 4.66
C VAL A 575 10.05 -15.64 3.71
N ARG A 576 10.14 -16.87 4.23
CA ARG A 576 9.82 -18.07 3.45
C ARG A 576 8.31 -18.15 3.23
N THR A 577 7.90 -18.35 1.99
CA THR A 577 6.49 -18.53 1.64
C THR A 577 5.98 -19.91 2.08
N THR A 578 4.66 -20.09 2.06
CA THR A 578 3.99 -21.37 2.31
C THR A 578 3.84 -22.25 1.06
N PHE A 579 4.42 -21.85 -0.07
CA PHE A 579 4.49 -22.69 -1.26
C PHE A 579 5.42 -23.90 -1.06
N GLU A 580 5.33 -24.87 -1.96
CA GLU A 580 6.18 -26.07 -1.97
C GLU A 580 7.68 -25.76 -2.08
N THR A 581 8.50 -26.71 -1.64
CA THR A 581 9.96 -26.65 -1.81
C THR A 581 10.35 -26.82 -3.28
N ILE A 582 11.18 -25.92 -3.79
CA ILE A 582 11.62 -25.94 -5.19
C ILE A 582 12.65 -27.07 -5.42
N THR A 583 12.32 -28.00 -6.30
CA THR A 583 13.24 -29.06 -6.77
C THR A 583 14.13 -28.55 -7.92
N PRO A 584 15.27 -29.20 -8.24
CA PRO A 584 16.11 -28.80 -9.37
C PRO A 584 15.37 -28.79 -10.70
N GLU A 585 14.53 -29.80 -10.94
CA GLU A 585 13.70 -29.96 -12.13
C GLU A 585 12.65 -28.86 -12.23
N LYS A 586 11.97 -28.55 -11.12
CA LYS A 586 10.93 -27.51 -11.06
C LYS A 586 11.53 -26.12 -11.22
N SER A 587 12.70 -25.85 -10.63
CA SER A 587 13.46 -24.63 -10.90
C SER A 587 13.82 -24.51 -12.39
N ARG A 588 14.31 -25.59 -13.01
CA ARG A 588 14.64 -25.62 -14.44
C ARG A 588 13.43 -25.29 -15.32
N TYR A 589 12.29 -25.91 -15.04
CA TYR A 589 11.04 -25.68 -15.75
C TYR A 589 10.53 -24.22 -15.60
N LEU A 590 10.45 -23.73 -14.35
CA LEU A 590 9.90 -22.40 -14.02
C LEU A 590 10.74 -21.24 -14.54
N LEU A 591 12.06 -21.39 -14.65
CA LEU A 591 12.95 -20.31 -15.08
C LEU A 591 13.16 -20.31 -16.61
N TYR A 592 13.16 -21.49 -17.26
CA TYR A 592 13.17 -21.55 -18.72
C TYR A 592 11.84 -21.17 -19.38
N SER A 593 10.71 -21.15 -18.67
CA SER A 593 9.44 -20.64 -19.21
C SER A 593 9.42 -19.12 -19.38
N LEU A 594 10.30 -18.39 -18.67
CA LEU A 594 10.45 -16.93 -18.82
C LEU A 594 11.45 -16.53 -19.90
N MET A 595 12.46 -17.36 -20.14
CA MET A 595 13.52 -17.05 -21.09
C MET A 595 13.07 -17.29 -22.54
N ASN A 596 13.37 -16.34 -23.43
CA ASN A 596 13.37 -16.60 -24.86
C ASN A 596 14.59 -17.47 -25.26
N ASP A 597 14.62 -17.98 -26.48
CA ASP A 597 15.65 -18.97 -26.87
C ASP A 597 17.05 -18.38 -26.97
N ALA A 598 17.19 -17.06 -27.23
CA ALA A 598 18.46 -16.37 -27.16
C ALA A 598 18.95 -16.23 -25.70
N GLN A 599 18.06 -15.92 -24.76
CA GLN A 599 18.35 -15.88 -23.33
C GLN A 599 18.73 -17.27 -22.79
N LYS A 600 18.01 -18.33 -23.18
CA LYS A 600 18.35 -19.73 -22.82
C LYS A 600 19.75 -20.10 -23.31
N LYS A 601 20.11 -19.71 -24.53
CA LYS A 601 21.44 -19.95 -25.10
C LYS A 601 22.52 -19.19 -24.32
N THR A 602 22.34 -17.88 -24.08
CA THR A 602 23.26 -17.06 -23.27
C THR A 602 23.45 -17.64 -21.87
N PHE A 603 22.37 -18.08 -21.21
CA PHE A 603 22.44 -18.73 -19.91
C PHE A 603 23.18 -20.07 -19.96
N ALA A 604 22.97 -20.89 -20.99
CA ALA A 604 23.69 -22.15 -21.17
C ALA A 604 25.20 -21.96 -21.43
N GLU A 605 25.60 -20.83 -22.03
CA GLU A 605 27.00 -20.46 -22.27
C GLU A 605 27.67 -19.79 -21.06
N ARG A 606 26.93 -18.96 -20.30
CA ARG A 606 27.49 -18.12 -19.22
C ARG A 606 27.17 -18.57 -17.81
N MET A 607 26.23 -19.51 -17.62
CA MET A 607 25.71 -19.98 -16.32
C MET A 607 24.97 -18.93 -15.47
N GLU A 608 24.82 -17.71 -16.01
CA GLU A 608 24.16 -16.56 -15.40
C GLU A 608 23.55 -15.62 -16.47
N ILE A 609 22.44 -14.96 -16.15
CA ILE A 609 21.79 -13.97 -17.01
C ILE A 609 20.94 -12.98 -16.19
N ASP A 610 21.06 -11.69 -16.48
CA ASP A 610 20.12 -10.63 -16.10
C ASP A 610 19.20 -10.31 -17.28
N PHE A 611 17.91 -10.09 -17.03
CA PHE A 611 16.95 -9.55 -18.00
C PHE A 611 15.73 -8.96 -17.30
N SER A 612 14.99 -8.07 -17.97
CA SER A 612 13.68 -7.63 -17.50
C SER A 612 12.53 -8.20 -18.34
N PHE A 613 11.36 -8.28 -17.73
CA PHE A 613 10.10 -8.54 -18.44
C PHE A 613 8.93 -7.88 -17.71
N GLU A 614 7.79 -7.78 -18.38
CA GLU A 614 6.57 -7.20 -17.83
C GLU A 614 5.47 -8.26 -17.73
N ILE A 615 4.75 -8.25 -16.61
CA ILE A 615 3.50 -9.00 -16.46
C ILE A 615 2.36 -7.97 -16.51
N PRO A 616 1.50 -7.99 -17.55
CA PRO A 616 0.34 -7.11 -17.65
C PRO A 616 -0.52 -7.14 -16.38
N ASP A 617 -1.06 -5.97 -16.04
CA ASP A 617 -1.91 -5.74 -14.85
C ASP A 617 -1.23 -6.07 -13.50
N CYS A 618 0.10 -6.19 -13.45
CA CYS A 618 0.88 -6.46 -12.23
C CYS A 618 2.04 -5.46 -12.06
N ALA A 619 3.19 -5.75 -12.66
CA ALA A 619 4.41 -4.95 -12.56
C ALA A 619 5.40 -5.36 -13.65
N ARG A 620 6.43 -4.52 -13.85
CA ARG A 620 7.68 -4.95 -14.49
C ARG A 620 8.56 -5.65 -13.44
N PHE A 621 9.32 -6.66 -13.87
CA PHE A 621 10.22 -7.43 -13.03
C PHE A 621 11.61 -7.47 -13.65
N ARG A 622 12.63 -7.27 -12.82
CA ARG A 622 14.03 -7.63 -13.15
C ARG A 622 14.30 -9.03 -12.63
N ALA A 623 14.80 -9.92 -13.48
CA ALA A 623 15.24 -11.26 -13.11
C ALA A 623 16.75 -11.41 -13.27
N ASN A 624 17.40 -11.87 -12.23
CA ASN A 624 18.75 -12.43 -12.29
C ASN A 624 18.63 -13.93 -12.07
N VAL A 625 19.08 -14.74 -13.04
CA VAL A 625 19.05 -16.20 -13.01
C VAL A 625 20.46 -16.73 -13.11
N PHE A 626 20.84 -17.63 -12.21
CA PHE A 626 22.22 -18.11 -12.05
C PHE A 626 22.27 -19.58 -11.60
N MET A 627 23.41 -20.23 -11.82
CA MET A 627 23.67 -21.57 -11.30
C MET A 627 24.27 -21.51 -9.90
N GLN A 628 23.66 -22.23 -8.95
CA GLN A 628 24.23 -22.52 -7.64
C GLN A 628 24.56 -24.02 -7.49
N LYS A 629 25.18 -24.41 -6.37
CA LYS A 629 25.58 -25.79 -6.05
C LYS A 629 24.50 -26.84 -6.31
N ASN A 630 23.23 -26.51 -6.02
CA ASN A 630 22.11 -27.45 -6.11
C ASN A 630 21.37 -27.39 -7.47
N GLY A 631 21.78 -26.51 -8.40
CA GLY A 631 21.15 -26.30 -9.70
C GLY A 631 20.82 -24.82 -9.97
N MET A 632 19.94 -24.55 -10.94
CA MET A 632 19.56 -23.18 -11.31
C MET A 632 18.72 -22.50 -10.21
N SER A 633 18.89 -21.21 -10.00
CA SER A 633 18.14 -20.40 -9.03
C SER A 633 18.03 -18.96 -9.52
N ALA A 634 17.12 -18.19 -8.93
CA ALA A 634 16.81 -16.85 -9.42
C ALA A 634 16.44 -15.88 -8.30
N VAL A 635 16.69 -14.60 -8.55
CA VAL A 635 16.13 -13.48 -7.79
C VAL A 635 15.36 -12.58 -8.74
N PHE A 636 14.09 -12.34 -8.42
CA PHE A 636 13.21 -11.42 -9.12
C PHE A 636 13.00 -10.19 -8.26
N ARG A 637 13.06 -9.00 -8.83
CA ARG A 637 12.76 -7.73 -8.17
C ARG A 637 11.58 -7.06 -8.86
N ILE A 638 10.62 -6.55 -8.08
CA ILE A 638 9.57 -5.66 -8.61
C ILE A 638 10.21 -4.32 -8.98
N ILE A 639 10.00 -3.91 -10.22
CA ILE A 639 10.27 -2.55 -10.70
C ILE A 639 9.00 -1.71 -10.47
N PRO A 640 9.07 -0.60 -9.69
CA PRO A 640 7.92 0.25 -9.45
C PRO A 640 7.49 1.03 -10.72
N ASN A 641 6.19 0.98 -11.05
CA ASN A 641 5.62 1.80 -12.12
C ASN A 641 5.36 3.26 -11.70
N VAL A 642 5.43 3.57 -10.40
CA VAL A 642 5.19 4.93 -9.86
C VAL A 642 6.52 5.65 -9.67
N ILE A 643 6.73 6.70 -10.47
CA ILE A 643 7.90 7.58 -10.38
C ILE A 643 7.63 8.67 -9.32
N PRO A 644 8.44 8.78 -8.26
CA PRO A 644 8.24 9.77 -7.21
C PRO A 644 8.60 11.18 -7.67
N THR A 645 8.02 12.18 -7.00
CA THR A 645 8.31 13.60 -7.15
C THR A 645 9.59 14.01 -6.42
N PHE A 646 10.16 15.18 -6.76
CA PHE A 646 11.33 15.72 -6.05
C PHE A 646 11.05 15.92 -4.56
N GLU A 647 9.84 16.38 -4.23
CA GLU A 647 9.38 16.61 -2.86
C GLU A 647 9.26 15.31 -2.05
N GLU A 648 8.75 14.24 -2.65
CA GLU A 648 8.70 12.90 -2.02
C GLU A 648 10.12 12.34 -1.80
N LEU A 649 11.06 12.63 -2.70
CA LEU A 649 12.49 12.32 -2.55
C LEU A 649 13.23 13.23 -1.55
N SER A 650 12.56 14.25 -0.97
CA SER A 650 13.17 15.29 -0.13
C SER A 650 14.28 16.11 -0.82
N LEU A 651 14.28 16.15 -2.15
CA LEU A 651 15.16 16.99 -2.96
C LEU A 651 14.62 18.43 -3.02
N ASP A 652 15.52 19.42 -3.07
CA ASP A 652 15.12 20.81 -3.27
C ASP A 652 14.59 21.01 -4.70
N LYS A 653 13.28 21.26 -4.79
CA LYS A 653 12.56 21.35 -6.06
C LYS A 653 13.12 22.44 -6.97
N GLU A 654 13.42 23.62 -6.43
CA GLU A 654 13.90 24.76 -7.23
C GLU A 654 15.27 24.48 -7.83
N THR A 655 16.17 23.88 -7.05
CA THR A 655 17.50 23.45 -7.51
C THR A 655 17.40 22.33 -8.55
N MET A 656 16.57 21.30 -8.32
CA MET A 656 16.39 20.22 -9.31
C MET A 656 15.79 20.73 -10.63
N ILE A 657 14.79 21.62 -10.56
CA ILE A 657 14.22 22.29 -11.74
C ILE A 657 15.28 23.10 -12.50
N ARG A 658 16.10 23.87 -11.78
CA ARG A 658 17.20 24.66 -12.36
C ARG A 658 18.19 23.77 -13.14
N VAL A 659 18.51 22.60 -12.61
CA VAL A 659 19.37 21.61 -13.27
C VAL A 659 18.67 20.96 -14.47
N CYS A 660 17.39 20.58 -14.37
CA CYS A 660 16.64 19.94 -15.48
C CYS A 660 16.30 20.89 -16.65
N ASN A 661 16.24 22.20 -16.41
CA ASN A 661 15.88 23.20 -17.41
C ASN A 661 17.01 23.56 -18.40
N HIS A 662 18.21 22.98 -18.24
CA HIS A 662 19.26 23.13 -19.26
C HIS A 662 18.83 22.47 -20.57
N LYS A 663 19.00 23.17 -21.70
CA LYS A 663 18.68 22.59 -23.02
C LYS A 663 19.72 21.59 -23.51
N THR A 664 20.98 21.79 -23.14
CA THR A 664 22.14 21.01 -23.61
C THR A 664 23.14 20.85 -22.47
N GLY A 665 24.05 19.87 -22.58
CA GLY A 665 25.14 19.64 -21.63
C GLY A 665 24.97 18.38 -20.77
N LEU A 666 25.93 18.13 -19.88
CA LEU A 666 26.03 16.89 -19.09
C LEU A 666 25.55 17.11 -17.65
N ILE A 667 24.65 16.25 -17.19
CA ILE A 667 24.14 16.18 -15.81
C ILE A 667 24.48 14.80 -15.25
N LEU A 668 25.04 14.76 -14.03
CA LEU A 668 25.48 13.53 -13.39
C LEU A 668 24.74 13.30 -12.08
N VAL A 669 24.26 12.09 -11.85
CA VAL A 669 23.74 11.65 -10.55
C VAL A 669 24.66 10.56 -10.02
N THR A 670 25.29 10.79 -8.86
CA THR A 670 26.40 9.97 -8.36
C THR A 670 26.13 9.47 -6.93
N GLY A 671 26.97 8.55 -6.46
CA GLY A 671 26.82 7.87 -5.17
C GLY A 671 26.99 6.36 -5.29
N ALA A 672 27.02 5.65 -4.17
CA ALA A 672 27.20 4.19 -4.14
C ALA A 672 26.03 3.41 -4.79
N THR A 673 26.20 2.09 -4.98
CA THR A 673 25.09 1.22 -5.36
C THR A 673 23.97 1.28 -4.31
N GLY A 674 22.73 1.47 -4.76
CA GLY A 674 21.58 1.59 -3.85
C GLY A 674 21.39 2.95 -3.17
N SER A 675 22.10 4.01 -3.59
CA SER A 675 21.95 5.38 -3.04
C SER A 675 20.75 6.18 -3.56
N GLY A 676 19.92 5.62 -4.45
CA GLY A 676 18.75 6.29 -5.04
C GLY A 676 18.96 6.92 -6.42
N LYS A 677 20.13 6.73 -7.05
CA LYS A 677 20.50 7.35 -8.34
C LYS A 677 19.42 7.19 -9.42
N SER A 678 19.01 5.96 -9.72
CA SER A 678 18.01 5.65 -10.76
C SER A 678 16.65 6.28 -10.45
N THR A 679 16.27 6.34 -9.17
CA THR A 679 15.02 6.96 -8.72
C THR A 679 15.03 8.48 -8.91
N THR A 680 16.17 9.13 -8.66
CA THR A 680 16.33 10.57 -8.90
C THR A 680 16.38 10.87 -10.39
N LEU A 681 17.11 10.08 -11.18
CA LEU A 681 17.09 10.21 -12.64
C LEU A 681 15.70 10.01 -13.23
N ALA A 682 14.94 9.02 -12.74
CA ALA A 682 13.54 8.86 -13.14
C ALA A 682 12.71 10.11 -12.80
N ALA A 683 12.85 10.69 -11.60
CA ALA A 683 12.17 11.94 -11.26
C ALA A 683 12.57 13.12 -12.18
N MET A 684 13.85 13.23 -12.56
CA MET A 684 14.36 14.27 -13.47
C MET A 684 13.85 14.09 -14.90
N ILE A 685 13.93 12.87 -15.45
CA ILE A 685 13.42 12.53 -16.78
C ILE A 685 11.90 12.68 -16.82
N ASP A 686 11.18 12.30 -15.75
CA ASP A 686 9.73 12.46 -15.70
C ASP A 686 9.31 13.94 -15.54
N TYR A 687 10.11 14.76 -14.86
CA TYR A 687 9.92 16.22 -14.87
C TYR A 687 10.06 16.80 -16.27
N ILE A 688 11.09 16.42 -17.03
CA ILE A 688 11.27 16.81 -18.43
C ILE A 688 10.07 16.32 -19.27
N ASN A 689 9.70 15.05 -19.17
CA ASN A 689 8.54 14.46 -19.86
C ASN A 689 7.19 15.12 -19.51
N ARG A 690 7.08 15.79 -18.35
CA ARG A 690 5.90 16.58 -17.95
C ARG A 690 5.96 18.05 -18.36
N THR A 691 7.09 18.57 -18.83
CA THR A 691 7.29 20.02 -19.06
C THR A 691 7.73 20.38 -20.48
N ARG A 692 8.57 19.57 -21.10
CA ARG A 692 9.23 19.79 -22.40
C ARG A 692 8.64 18.92 -23.52
N TYR A 693 8.99 19.19 -24.77
CA TYR A 693 8.39 18.61 -25.99
C TYR A 693 9.46 17.86 -26.79
N ASP A 694 10.19 17.04 -26.07
CA ASP A 694 11.50 16.58 -26.49
C ASP A 694 11.43 15.09 -26.88
N HIS A 695 12.40 14.64 -27.67
CA HIS A 695 12.68 13.21 -27.79
C HIS A 695 13.71 12.80 -26.73
N ILE A 696 13.28 11.95 -25.78
CA ILE A 696 14.13 11.39 -24.74
C ILE A 696 14.46 9.94 -25.09
N ILE A 697 15.75 9.65 -25.28
CA ILE A 697 16.25 8.29 -25.43
C ILE A 697 16.93 7.85 -24.13
N THR A 698 16.51 6.73 -23.55
CA THR A 698 17.22 6.12 -22.41
C THR A 698 17.93 4.85 -22.86
N ILE A 699 19.13 4.64 -22.32
CA ILE A 699 19.97 3.47 -22.57
C ILE A 699 20.32 2.92 -21.18
N GLU A 700 19.78 1.76 -20.84
CA GLU A 700 19.74 1.24 -19.46
C GLU A 700 20.15 -0.25 -19.40
N ASP A 701 20.64 -0.71 -18.24
CA ASP A 701 21.15 -2.08 -18.03
C ASP A 701 20.78 -2.60 -16.62
N PRO A 702 19.55 -3.09 -16.42
CA PRO A 702 18.40 -3.03 -17.33
C PRO A 702 17.56 -1.75 -17.10
N ILE A 703 16.38 -1.65 -17.73
CA ILE A 703 15.45 -0.52 -17.48
C ILE A 703 14.88 -0.61 -16.06
N GLU A 704 15.17 0.39 -15.22
CA GLU A 704 14.79 0.41 -13.79
C GLU A 704 13.50 1.20 -13.51
N PHE A 705 13.03 2.05 -14.43
CA PHE A 705 11.73 2.74 -14.37
C PHE A 705 11.11 2.84 -15.76
N VAL A 706 9.81 2.56 -15.90
CA VAL A 706 9.09 2.72 -17.17
C VAL A 706 8.52 4.13 -17.27
N HIS A 707 8.91 4.86 -18.30
CA HIS A 707 8.46 6.22 -18.58
C HIS A 707 7.38 6.22 -19.66
N PRO A 708 6.09 6.34 -19.32
CA PRO A 708 5.05 6.46 -20.33
C PRO A 708 5.20 7.78 -21.09
N HIS A 709 4.83 7.79 -22.38
CA HIS A 709 4.74 9.01 -23.17
C HIS A 709 3.80 10.03 -22.49
N LYS A 710 4.27 11.28 -22.35
CA LYS A 710 3.45 12.40 -21.85
C LYS A 710 3.53 13.56 -22.84
N ARG A 711 4.43 14.51 -22.58
CA ARG A 711 4.75 15.61 -23.51
C ARG A 711 5.90 15.25 -24.44
N CYS A 712 6.84 14.46 -23.94
CA CYS A 712 7.98 13.97 -24.70
C CYS A 712 7.69 12.63 -25.36
N VAL A 713 8.36 12.36 -26.48
CA VAL A 713 8.51 11.00 -27.00
C VAL A 713 9.60 10.31 -26.18
N ILE A 714 9.35 9.08 -25.73
CA ILE A 714 10.26 8.33 -24.86
C ILE A 714 10.65 7.04 -25.57
N THR A 715 11.95 6.82 -25.75
CA THR A 715 12.50 5.60 -26.35
C THR A 715 13.49 4.97 -25.38
N GLN A 716 13.02 4.00 -24.59
CA GLN A 716 13.87 3.27 -23.64
C GLN A 716 14.49 2.04 -24.32
N ARG A 717 15.81 1.87 -24.17
CA ARG A 717 16.59 0.80 -24.80
C ARG A 717 17.39 0.04 -23.74
N GLU A 718 17.00 -1.20 -23.50
CA GLU A 718 17.68 -2.09 -22.58
C GLU A 718 18.88 -2.78 -23.26
N LEU A 719 20.03 -2.85 -22.60
CA LEU A 719 21.17 -3.64 -23.06
C LEU A 719 20.81 -5.14 -23.11
N GLY A 720 21.39 -5.86 -24.06
CA GLY A 720 21.08 -7.27 -24.34
C GLY A 720 19.75 -7.50 -25.06
N THR A 721 18.72 -6.67 -24.80
CA THR A 721 17.37 -6.81 -25.37
C THR A 721 17.15 -5.91 -26.60
N ASN A 722 17.54 -4.62 -26.53
CA ASN A 722 17.31 -3.62 -27.59
C ASN A 722 18.61 -3.05 -28.19
N THR A 723 19.77 -3.35 -27.60
CA THR A 723 21.09 -2.92 -28.06
C THR A 723 22.19 -3.81 -27.47
N LEU A 724 23.36 -3.85 -28.12
CA LEU A 724 24.48 -4.69 -27.70
C LEU A 724 25.38 -4.07 -26.62
N SER A 725 25.48 -2.73 -26.58
CA SER A 725 26.30 -1.99 -25.61
C SER A 725 25.88 -0.52 -25.49
N PHE A 726 26.30 0.15 -24.42
CA PHE A 726 26.10 1.59 -24.22
C PHE A 726 26.69 2.41 -25.38
N SER A 727 27.96 2.19 -25.74
CA SER A 727 28.64 2.92 -26.82
C SER A 727 27.96 2.74 -28.19
N ASN A 728 27.48 1.53 -28.49
CA ASN A 728 26.72 1.26 -29.72
C ASN A 728 25.36 1.96 -29.71
N ALA A 729 24.62 1.85 -28.60
CA ALA A 729 23.32 2.50 -28.44
C ALA A 729 23.43 4.03 -28.55
N LEU A 730 24.43 4.62 -27.90
CA LEU A 730 24.67 6.06 -27.86
C LEU A 730 25.10 6.61 -29.23
N ARG A 731 25.94 5.87 -29.96
CA ARG A 731 26.29 6.19 -31.36
C ARG A 731 25.08 6.14 -32.30
N SER A 732 24.14 5.22 -32.05
CA SER A 732 22.88 5.12 -32.79
C SER A 732 21.92 6.25 -32.41
N ALA A 733 21.77 6.52 -31.12
CA ALA A 733 20.92 7.57 -30.55
C ALA A 733 21.21 8.94 -31.17
N LEU A 734 22.48 9.30 -31.40
CA LEU A 734 22.87 10.54 -32.10
C LEU A 734 22.35 10.70 -33.54
N ARG A 735 21.65 9.70 -34.10
CA ARG A 735 20.97 9.73 -35.40
C ARG A 735 19.47 9.43 -35.31
N GLU A 736 18.94 9.28 -34.10
CA GLU A 736 17.54 9.00 -33.79
C GLU A 736 16.79 10.30 -33.41
N ASP A 737 17.36 11.47 -33.70
CA ASP A 737 16.83 12.81 -33.39
C ASP A 737 16.45 13.03 -31.90
N PRO A 738 17.34 12.77 -30.92
CA PRO A 738 17.09 13.04 -29.51
C PRO A 738 17.38 14.51 -29.14
N ASP A 739 16.64 15.05 -28.18
CA ASP A 739 17.04 16.25 -27.44
C ASP A 739 17.73 15.85 -26.11
N VAL A 740 17.26 14.75 -25.50
CA VAL A 740 17.70 14.29 -24.18
C VAL A 740 18.13 12.83 -24.27
N ILE A 741 19.31 12.52 -23.71
CA ILE A 741 19.85 11.15 -23.69
C ILE A 741 20.19 10.77 -22.26
N LEU A 742 19.58 9.71 -21.74
CA LEU A 742 20.01 9.07 -20.48
C LEU A 742 20.91 7.87 -20.81
N VAL A 743 22.16 7.92 -20.33
CA VAL A 743 23.11 6.81 -20.38
C VAL A 743 23.24 6.24 -18.97
N GLY A 744 22.73 5.02 -18.72
CA GLY A 744 22.58 4.45 -17.37
C GLY A 744 23.83 4.55 -16.49
N GLU A 745 25.00 4.18 -17.01
CA GLU A 745 26.29 4.37 -16.32
C GLU A 745 27.42 4.62 -17.32
N MET A 746 28.34 5.52 -16.98
CA MET A 746 29.62 5.69 -17.67
C MET A 746 30.72 4.86 -16.99
N ARG A 747 30.94 3.63 -17.47
CA ARG A 747 32.02 2.75 -16.98
C ARG A 747 33.32 2.90 -17.75
N ASP A 748 33.22 2.87 -19.07
CA ASP A 748 34.34 2.80 -19.98
C ASP A 748 34.63 4.14 -20.67
N TYR A 749 35.85 4.25 -21.18
CA TYR A 749 36.35 5.40 -21.94
C TYR A 749 35.46 5.76 -23.14
N GLU A 750 34.96 4.79 -23.89
CA GLU A 750 34.22 5.05 -25.15
C GLU A 750 32.84 5.65 -24.83
N THR A 751 32.15 5.09 -23.85
CA THR A 751 30.88 5.62 -23.34
C THR A 751 31.05 7.01 -22.72
N MET A 752 32.10 7.25 -21.92
CA MET A 752 32.41 8.59 -21.39
C MET A 752 32.66 9.61 -22.51
N HIS A 753 33.51 9.26 -23.49
CA HIS A 753 33.86 10.12 -24.60
C HIS A 753 32.62 10.48 -25.43
N LEU A 754 31.80 9.50 -25.78
CA LEU A 754 30.56 9.70 -26.53
C LEU A 754 29.54 10.54 -25.75
N ALA A 755 29.41 10.35 -24.43
CA ALA A 755 28.48 11.13 -23.60
C ALA A 755 28.91 12.60 -23.48
N ILE A 756 30.21 12.86 -23.28
CA ILE A 756 30.76 14.23 -23.29
C ILE A 756 30.59 14.88 -24.66
N THR A 757 30.86 14.13 -25.74
CA THR A 757 30.69 14.62 -27.12
C THR A 757 29.22 14.95 -27.40
N ALA A 758 28.28 14.08 -27.06
CA ALA A 758 26.85 14.33 -27.21
C ALA A 758 26.38 15.58 -26.45
N ALA A 759 26.87 15.77 -25.22
CA ALA A 759 26.60 16.94 -24.39
C ALA A 759 27.21 18.24 -24.95
N GLU A 760 28.32 18.14 -25.68
CA GLU A 760 28.95 19.26 -26.40
C GLU A 760 28.23 19.59 -27.71
N THR A 761 27.78 18.58 -28.47
CA THR A 761 27.10 18.73 -29.77
C THR A 761 25.63 19.14 -29.68
N GLY A 762 25.13 19.50 -28.50
CA GLY A 762 23.82 20.14 -28.33
C GLY A 762 22.75 19.28 -27.65
N HIS A 763 23.06 18.07 -27.19
CA HIS A 763 22.11 17.22 -26.47
C HIS A 763 22.16 17.49 -24.96
N LEU A 764 21.07 17.23 -24.24
CA LEU A 764 21.08 17.14 -22.78
C LEU A 764 21.35 15.70 -22.37
N VAL A 765 22.53 15.43 -21.80
CA VAL A 765 22.94 14.08 -21.42
C VAL A 765 22.86 13.89 -19.92
N PHE A 766 22.15 12.86 -19.48
CA PHE A 766 22.13 12.37 -18.11
C PHE A 766 22.97 11.11 -17.98
N SER A 767 23.72 10.95 -16.88
CA SER A 767 24.37 9.68 -16.57
C SER A 767 24.67 9.48 -15.08
N THR A 768 25.16 8.29 -14.72
CA THR A 768 25.62 7.96 -13.36
C THR A 768 27.09 7.57 -13.28
N LEU A 769 27.65 7.79 -12.09
CA LEU A 769 28.95 7.31 -11.62
C LEU A 769 28.82 6.81 -10.18
N HIS A 770 29.75 5.95 -9.74
CA HIS A 770 29.79 5.45 -8.36
C HIS A 770 30.76 6.23 -7.43
N THR A 771 31.04 7.50 -7.74
CA THR A 771 31.80 8.44 -6.91
C THR A 771 30.94 9.00 -5.77
N ILE A 772 31.56 9.42 -4.66
CA ILE A 772 30.81 9.78 -3.44
C ILE A 772 30.49 11.29 -3.30
N ASN A 773 31.13 12.15 -4.10
CA ASN A 773 30.96 13.60 -4.15
C ASN A 773 31.25 14.15 -5.57
N ALA A 774 31.02 15.45 -5.76
CA ALA A 774 31.07 16.10 -7.06
C ALA A 774 32.51 16.29 -7.59
N TYR A 775 33.48 16.57 -6.72
CA TYR A 775 34.86 16.80 -7.15
C TYR A 775 35.54 15.50 -7.59
N GLU A 776 35.34 14.39 -6.87
CA GLU A 776 35.78 13.05 -7.31
C GLU A 776 35.15 12.64 -8.62
N SER A 777 33.88 13.01 -8.86
CA SER A 777 33.18 12.70 -10.10
C SER A 777 33.89 13.35 -11.31
N ILE A 778 34.31 14.61 -11.17
CA ILE A 778 35.10 15.32 -12.19
C ILE A 778 36.48 14.66 -12.37
N HIS A 779 37.18 14.39 -11.26
CA HIS A 779 38.52 13.78 -11.28
C HIS A 779 38.49 12.38 -11.91
N ARG A 780 37.49 11.55 -11.59
CA ARG A 780 37.31 10.19 -12.14
C ARG A 780 37.04 10.21 -13.64
N ILE A 781 36.23 11.14 -14.13
CA ILE A 781 36.00 11.27 -15.58
C ILE A 781 37.32 11.58 -16.26
N ILE A 782 38.04 12.63 -15.85
CA ILE A 782 39.30 13.04 -16.48
C ILE A 782 40.36 11.93 -16.37
N GLY A 783 40.53 11.35 -15.19
CA GLY A 783 41.52 10.29 -14.93
C GLY A 783 41.25 8.96 -15.64
N SER A 784 40.08 8.77 -16.24
CA SER A 784 39.75 7.60 -17.07
C SER A 784 40.30 7.70 -18.50
N PHE A 785 40.89 8.84 -18.88
CA PHE A 785 41.46 9.08 -20.21
C PHE A 785 42.99 9.00 -20.19
N PRO A 786 43.64 8.55 -21.29
CA PRO A 786 45.09 8.64 -21.48
C PRO A 786 45.61 10.08 -21.28
N GLY A 787 46.82 10.22 -20.71
CA GLY A 787 47.36 11.51 -20.26
C GLY A 787 47.44 12.60 -21.35
N ASP A 788 47.68 12.20 -22.60
CA ASP A 788 47.67 13.07 -23.78
C ASP A 788 46.28 13.67 -24.10
N GLN A 789 45.20 13.01 -23.68
CA GLN A 789 43.82 13.42 -23.94
C GLN A 789 43.15 14.10 -22.74
N GLN A 790 43.70 13.95 -21.53
CA GLN A 790 43.10 14.50 -20.31
C GLN A 790 42.90 16.01 -20.38
N HIS A 791 43.80 16.77 -21.02
CA HIS A 791 43.64 18.21 -21.20
C HIS A 791 42.44 18.55 -22.09
N THR A 792 42.29 17.87 -23.22
CA THR A 792 41.16 18.05 -24.15
C THR A 792 39.84 17.74 -23.47
N ILE A 793 39.76 16.59 -22.78
CA ILE A 793 38.54 16.14 -22.09
C ILE A 793 38.18 17.05 -20.92
N ARG A 794 39.17 17.55 -20.17
CA ARG A 794 38.98 18.58 -19.14
C ARG A 794 38.36 19.85 -19.70
N MET A 795 38.82 20.32 -20.86
CA MET A 795 38.28 21.50 -21.54
C MET A 795 36.85 21.27 -22.04
N GLN A 796 36.56 20.10 -22.64
CA GLN A 796 35.21 19.72 -23.08
C GLN A 796 34.25 19.58 -21.89
N LEU A 797 34.63 18.86 -20.84
CA LEU A 797 33.85 18.68 -19.61
C LEU A 797 33.55 20.02 -18.94
N ALA A 798 34.51 20.95 -18.88
CA ALA A 798 34.28 22.31 -18.39
C ALA A 798 33.32 23.12 -19.28
N GLY A 799 33.17 22.78 -20.57
CA GLY A 799 32.18 23.37 -21.48
C GLY A 799 30.79 22.73 -21.38
N SER A 800 30.72 21.40 -21.27
CA SER A 800 29.49 20.62 -21.35
C SER A 800 28.81 20.39 -20.00
N LEU A 801 29.54 20.21 -18.89
CA LEU A 801 28.96 19.95 -17.56
C LEU A 801 27.96 21.03 -17.16
N ARG A 802 26.83 20.64 -16.57
CA ARG A 802 25.76 21.52 -16.07
C ARG A 802 25.54 21.37 -14.57
N GLY A 803 25.53 20.14 -14.06
CA GLY A 803 25.49 19.90 -12.62
C GLY A 803 25.79 18.45 -12.25
N ILE A 804 26.10 18.25 -10.97
CA ILE A 804 26.35 16.95 -10.36
C ILE A 804 25.52 16.86 -9.07
N VAL A 805 24.77 15.77 -8.91
CA VAL A 805 23.97 15.47 -7.71
C VAL A 805 24.53 14.20 -7.06
N SER A 806 25.31 14.34 -5.98
CA SER A 806 25.95 13.23 -5.27
C SER A 806 25.06 12.76 -4.12
N GLN A 807 24.83 11.45 -3.95
CA GLN A 807 23.76 10.92 -3.10
C GLN A 807 24.20 9.85 -2.10
N ARG A 808 23.64 9.93 -0.87
CA ARG A 808 23.80 8.94 0.22
C ARG A 808 22.44 8.69 0.89
N LEU A 809 22.08 7.44 1.16
CA LEU A 809 20.89 7.10 1.95
C LEU A 809 21.29 6.75 3.38
N ILE A 810 20.74 7.47 4.36
CA ILE A 810 21.07 7.36 5.78
C ILE A 810 19.84 6.83 6.54
N PRO A 811 19.98 5.99 7.59
CA PRO A 811 18.85 5.59 8.42
C PRO A 811 18.04 6.77 8.96
N ALA A 812 16.71 6.67 8.94
CA ALA A 812 15.82 7.68 9.50
C ALA A 812 15.74 7.57 11.03
N TYR A 813 15.68 8.70 11.74
CA TYR A 813 15.68 8.69 13.22
C TYR A 813 14.36 8.19 13.85
N LEU A 814 13.21 8.56 13.28
CA LEU A 814 11.87 8.29 13.86
C LEU A 814 11.00 7.35 13.00
N SER A 815 11.57 6.70 11.98
CA SER A 815 10.83 5.77 11.13
C SER A 815 11.74 4.63 10.64
N SER A 816 11.13 3.50 10.28
CA SER A 816 11.82 2.31 9.74
C SER A 816 12.33 2.48 8.29
N GLY A 817 12.67 3.72 7.90
CA GLY A 817 13.04 4.11 6.54
C GLY A 817 14.47 4.65 6.43
N ARG A 818 14.74 5.24 5.26
CA ARG A 818 16.00 5.95 4.97
C ARG A 818 15.68 7.37 4.48
N VAL A 819 16.57 8.30 4.76
CA VAL A 819 16.51 9.70 4.30
C VAL A 819 17.64 9.94 3.31
N LEU A 820 17.36 10.72 2.26
CA LEU A 820 18.35 11.13 1.27
C LEU A 820 19.16 12.32 1.81
N ALA A 821 20.47 12.11 1.99
CA ALA A 821 21.45 13.17 2.06
C ALA A 821 22.07 13.35 0.67
N TYR A 822 22.19 14.60 0.22
CA TYR A 822 22.66 14.90 -1.12
C TYR A 822 23.49 16.18 -1.19
N GLU A 823 24.36 16.20 -2.17
CA GLU A 823 25.18 17.33 -2.57
C GLU A 823 24.79 17.75 -3.98
N VAL A 824 24.78 19.06 -4.24
CA VAL A 824 24.55 19.63 -5.58
C VAL A 824 25.67 20.58 -5.94
N LEU A 825 26.39 20.28 -7.02
CA LEU A 825 27.26 21.20 -7.74
C LEU A 825 26.51 21.71 -8.97
N VAL A 826 26.51 23.02 -9.18
CA VAL A 826 26.02 23.67 -10.41
C VAL A 826 27.24 24.24 -11.15
N ALA A 827 27.37 23.98 -12.44
CA ALA A 827 28.55 24.36 -13.22
C ALA A 827 28.51 25.84 -13.64
N THR A 828 28.67 26.73 -12.66
CA THR A 828 28.84 28.18 -12.84
C THR A 828 30.22 28.52 -13.42
N GLN A 829 30.43 29.76 -13.88
CA GLN A 829 31.70 30.16 -14.50
C GLN A 829 32.94 29.98 -13.58
N PRO A 830 32.89 30.26 -12.26
CA PRO A 830 33.97 29.91 -11.33
C PRO A 830 34.30 28.42 -11.31
N ILE A 831 33.29 27.54 -11.23
CA ILE A 831 33.48 26.09 -11.25
C ILE A 831 34.11 25.63 -12.57
N ARG A 832 33.61 26.13 -13.72
CA ARG A 832 34.21 25.84 -15.03
C ARG A 832 35.67 26.26 -15.10
N ARG A 833 36.04 27.38 -14.49
CA ARG A 833 37.42 27.85 -14.41
C ARG A 833 38.28 26.91 -13.55
N CYS A 834 37.78 26.46 -12.39
CA CYS A 834 38.48 25.52 -11.53
C CYS A 834 38.78 24.19 -12.26
N ILE A 835 37.82 23.67 -13.04
CA ILE A 835 38.02 22.45 -13.85
C ILE A 835 39.11 22.66 -14.90
N LYS A 836 39.07 23.79 -15.64
CA LYS A 836 40.05 24.12 -16.70
C LYS A 836 41.47 24.32 -16.17
N GLU A 837 41.62 24.99 -15.02
CA GLU A 837 42.92 25.30 -14.40
C GLU A 837 43.45 24.17 -13.49
N ASP A 838 42.77 23.02 -13.43
CA ASP A 838 43.07 21.89 -12.53
C ASP A 838 43.10 22.23 -11.03
N LYS A 839 42.28 23.19 -10.62
CA LYS A 839 42.13 23.65 -9.22
C LYS A 839 40.92 22.97 -8.58
N ILE A 840 40.92 21.63 -8.58
CA ILE A 840 39.79 20.83 -8.12
C ILE A 840 39.49 21.09 -6.64
N ASP A 841 40.49 21.32 -5.79
CA ASP A 841 40.31 21.64 -4.37
C ASP A 841 39.49 22.94 -4.13
N GLN A 842 39.53 23.88 -5.08
CA GLN A 842 38.78 25.15 -4.99
C GLN A 842 37.28 24.99 -5.31
N ILE A 843 36.87 23.81 -5.80
CA ILE A 843 35.45 23.51 -6.06
C ILE A 843 34.67 23.46 -4.76
N ILE A 844 35.21 22.83 -3.71
CA ILE A 844 34.53 22.67 -2.42
C ILE A 844 34.28 24.03 -1.76
N SER A 845 35.30 24.89 -1.68
CA SER A 845 35.17 26.23 -1.11
C SER A 845 34.24 27.13 -1.93
N THR A 846 34.25 27.00 -3.27
CA THR A 846 33.28 27.68 -4.13
C THR A 846 31.85 27.24 -3.79
N MET A 847 31.60 25.92 -3.70
CA MET A 847 30.28 25.36 -3.36
C MET A 847 29.78 25.84 -1.99
N GLN A 848 30.66 25.93 -0.98
CA GLN A 848 30.31 26.48 0.34
C GLN A 848 29.81 27.94 0.26
N THR A 849 30.31 28.74 -0.68
CA THR A 849 29.90 30.14 -0.86
C THR A 849 28.73 30.36 -1.83
N SER A 850 28.47 29.43 -2.75
CA SER A 850 27.50 29.58 -3.86
C SER A 850 26.09 29.03 -3.57
N ARG A 851 25.59 29.11 -2.32
CA ARG A 851 24.25 28.58 -1.97
C ARG A 851 23.10 29.25 -2.73
N SER A 852 23.24 30.53 -3.11
CA SER A 852 22.29 31.25 -3.99
C SER A 852 22.18 30.64 -5.39
N ASP A 853 23.28 30.06 -5.90
CA ASP A 853 23.33 29.41 -7.21
C ASP A 853 22.67 28.01 -7.19
N GLY A 854 22.19 27.56 -6.03
CA GLY A 854 21.61 26.24 -5.81
C GLY A 854 22.65 25.19 -5.40
N MET A 855 23.87 25.61 -5.03
CA MET A 855 24.89 24.68 -4.56
C MET A 855 24.65 24.30 -3.09
N ILE A 856 24.82 23.02 -2.78
CA ILE A 856 24.66 22.45 -1.44
C ILE A 856 25.78 21.43 -1.28
N THR A 857 26.69 21.60 -0.32
CA THR A 857 27.69 20.57 0.01
C THR A 857 27.04 19.45 0.83
N MET A 858 27.61 18.24 0.80
CA MET A 858 27.11 17.11 1.60
C MET A 858 26.92 17.47 3.08
N ASP A 859 27.91 18.12 3.69
CA ASP A 859 27.87 18.51 5.11
C ASP A 859 26.73 19.49 5.43
N MET A 860 26.46 20.49 4.57
CA MET A 860 25.33 21.41 4.75
C MET A 860 23.98 20.68 4.70
N CYS A 861 23.85 19.65 3.85
CA CYS A 861 22.65 18.82 3.80
C CYS A 861 22.51 18.01 5.11
N LEU A 862 23.59 17.38 5.58
CA LEU A 862 23.61 16.61 6.83
C LEU A 862 23.25 17.48 8.04
N GLU A 863 23.77 18.71 8.13
CA GLU A 863 23.42 19.66 9.18
C GLU A 863 21.91 19.98 9.16
N ASP A 864 21.35 20.28 7.98
CA ASP A 864 19.93 20.57 7.81
C ASP A 864 19.06 19.35 8.19
N LEU A 865 19.51 18.12 7.93
CA LEU A 865 18.83 16.88 8.33
C LEU A 865 18.90 16.62 9.85
N VAL A 866 20.03 16.86 10.51
CA VAL A 866 20.15 16.75 11.98
C VAL A 866 19.29 17.80 12.69
N ILE A 867 19.35 19.06 12.25
CA ILE A 867 18.56 20.17 12.82
C ILE A 867 17.05 19.89 12.68
N ARG A 868 16.61 19.30 11.55
CA ARG A 868 15.22 18.88 11.32
C ARG A 868 14.86 17.55 11.99
N LYS A 869 15.74 16.96 12.80
CA LYS A 869 15.58 15.66 13.50
C LYS A 869 15.21 14.51 12.57
N LYS A 870 15.73 14.51 11.34
CA LYS A 870 15.52 13.45 10.33
C LYS A 870 16.52 12.30 10.47
N ILE A 871 17.74 12.61 10.89
CA ILE A 871 18.82 11.66 11.21
C ILE A 871 19.39 11.99 12.60
N THR A 872 20.14 11.06 13.20
CA THR A 872 20.82 11.31 14.49
C THR A 872 22.06 12.20 14.32
N TYR A 873 22.54 12.80 15.43
CA TYR A 873 23.83 13.49 15.45
C TYR A 873 24.98 12.57 15.02
N GLU A 874 24.98 11.33 15.55
CA GLU A 874 26.01 10.32 15.27
C GLU A 874 26.02 9.90 13.80
N ASP A 875 24.86 9.69 13.20
CA ASP A 875 24.74 9.38 11.76
C ASP A 875 25.19 10.57 10.89
N GLY A 876 24.86 11.81 11.29
CA GLY A 876 25.37 13.01 10.63
C GLY A 876 26.89 13.07 10.65
N LEU A 877 27.49 12.99 11.84
CA LEU A 877 28.94 13.02 12.06
C LEU A 877 29.68 11.86 11.38
N LYS A 878 29.05 10.69 11.30
CA LYS A 878 29.60 9.51 10.62
C LYS A 878 29.70 9.69 9.11
N ASN A 879 28.74 10.41 8.50
CA ASN A 879 28.63 10.60 7.05
C ASN A 879 29.21 11.93 6.54
N ALA A 880 29.57 12.86 7.43
CA ALA A 880 30.21 14.13 7.10
C ALA A 880 31.61 13.94 6.50
N GLU A 881 31.98 14.84 5.58
CA GLU A 881 33.28 14.85 4.91
C GLU A 881 34.35 15.52 5.79
N ASP A 882 34.11 16.75 6.28
CA ASP A 882 34.91 17.33 7.38
C ASP A 882 34.13 17.25 8.69
N LYS A 883 34.43 16.22 9.48
CA LYS A 883 33.85 16.00 10.81
C LYS A 883 34.07 17.18 11.75
N LYS A 884 35.24 17.82 11.73
CA LYS A 884 35.55 18.93 12.66
C LYS A 884 34.79 20.20 12.27
N GLU A 885 34.71 20.49 10.98
CA GLU A 885 33.94 21.62 10.48
C GLU A 885 32.43 21.40 10.69
N PHE A 886 31.95 20.19 10.45
CA PHE A 886 30.56 19.77 10.70
C PHE A 886 30.14 19.96 12.17
N GLU A 887 30.91 19.43 13.14
CA GLU A 887 30.58 19.60 14.57
C GLU A 887 30.55 21.08 14.98
N LYS A 888 31.51 21.87 14.49
CA LYS A 888 31.57 23.31 14.75
C LYS A 888 30.34 24.03 14.19
N ARG A 889 30.06 23.90 12.88
CA ARG A 889 28.92 24.55 12.22
C ARG A 889 27.59 24.13 12.84
N LEU A 890 27.41 22.84 13.13
CA LEU A 890 26.21 22.32 13.76
C LEU A 890 26.01 22.90 15.17
N THR A 891 27.07 23.01 15.98
CA THR A 891 27.03 23.62 17.32
C THR A 891 26.67 25.11 17.25
N GLU A 892 27.28 25.87 16.34
CA GLU A 892 26.95 27.28 16.11
C GLU A 892 25.48 27.47 15.70
N ARG A 893 24.98 26.62 14.79
CA ARG A 893 23.60 26.67 14.30
C ARG A 893 22.55 26.23 15.33
N LEU A 894 22.89 25.32 16.23
CA LEU A 894 22.03 24.92 17.36
C LEU A 894 22.06 25.94 18.51
N GLY A 895 23.21 26.55 18.78
CA GLY A 895 23.37 27.59 19.81
C GLY A 895 22.71 28.93 19.48
N GLY A 896 22.48 29.23 18.19
CA GLY A 896 21.92 30.50 17.71
C GLY A 896 20.46 30.81 18.05
N LYS A 897 19.76 29.97 18.83
CA LYS A 897 18.36 30.19 19.26
C LYS A 897 18.09 29.88 20.74
N ALA A 898 18.92 30.41 21.65
CA ALA A 898 18.57 30.47 23.07
C ALA A 898 19.27 31.61 23.85
N THR A 899 18.77 32.85 23.77
CA THR A 899 18.90 33.78 24.91
C THR A 899 17.83 33.41 25.94
N GLY A 900 18.11 32.37 26.71
CA GLY A 900 17.24 31.82 27.74
C GLY A 900 18.02 30.77 28.50
N ALA A 901 18.56 31.16 29.65
CA ALA A 901 19.55 30.38 30.38
C ALA A 901 19.00 29.02 30.84
N VAL A 902 19.81 27.96 30.65
CA VAL A 902 19.67 26.69 31.36
C VAL A 902 20.99 26.48 32.11
N PRO A 903 20.97 26.28 33.45
CA PRO A 903 22.18 26.26 34.27
C PRO A 903 22.95 24.94 34.14
N ALA A 904 24.22 24.99 34.53
CA ALA A 904 25.12 23.83 34.53
C ALA A 904 24.62 22.71 35.45
N ALA A 905 24.66 21.47 34.97
CA ALA A 905 24.35 20.29 35.77
C ALA A 905 25.50 19.95 36.72
N GLY A 906 25.32 20.24 38.02
CA GLY A 906 26.24 19.86 39.09
C GLY A 906 25.57 19.02 40.17
N ALA A 907 26.14 17.83 40.42
CA ALA A 907 26.15 17.02 41.64
C ALA A 907 24.96 16.98 42.65
N ALA A 908 24.42 15.75 42.81
CA ALA A 908 24.24 15.00 44.08
C ALA A 908 23.07 15.27 45.08
N SER A 909 22.58 14.16 45.68
CA SER A 909 21.61 14.02 46.81
C SER A 909 20.17 14.56 46.58
N GLY A 910 19.06 14.11 47.18
CA GLY A 910 18.75 13.07 48.18
C GLY A 910 17.64 13.56 49.14
N ALA A 911 16.62 12.82 49.60
CA ALA A 911 16.16 11.44 49.38
C ALA A 911 14.67 11.30 49.82
N GLY A 912 13.96 10.18 49.54
CA GLY A 912 12.56 9.98 49.97
C GLY A 912 11.95 8.59 49.68
N THR A 913 11.48 7.91 50.73
CA THR A 913 10.89 6.53 50.75
C THR A 913 9.45 6.40 50.24
N PRO A 914 9.04 5.18 49.83
CA PRO A 914 7.92 4.49 50.50
C PRO A 914 8.24 3.01 50.91
N PRO A 915 7.36 2.29 51.65
CA PRO A 915 7.77 1.17 52.50
C PRO A 915 7.41 -0.27 52.03
N GLY A 916 8.31 -1.21 52.33
CA GLY A 916 8.04 -2.36 53.22
C GLY A 916 7.35 -3.65 52.73
N ALA A 917 8.13 -4.73 52.53
CA ALA A 917 7.84 -6.09 53.02
C ALA A 917 9.12 -6.97 52.99
N GLN A 918 9.22 -7.99 53.84
CA GLN A 918 10.46 -8.73 54.18
C GLN A 918 10.68 -10.03 53.40
N PRO A 919 11.94 -10.52 53.29
CA PRO A 919 12.28 -11.93 53.28
C PRO A 919 12.92 -12.40 54.63
N PRO A 920 12.80 -13.68 55.02
CA PRO A 920 13.44 -14.22 56.22
C PRO A 920 14.93 -14.50 55.99
N GLY A 921 15.73 -14.69 57.05
CA GLY A 921 17.20 -14.70 56.91
C GLY A 921 17.99 -15.61 57.86
N VAL A 922 19.29 -15.30 57.89
CA VAL A 922 20.34 -15.73 58.84
C VAL A 922 20.86 -17.19 58.74
N GLY A 923 22.16 -17.31 58.45
CA GLY A 923 22.93 -18.56 58.52
C GLY A 923 24.40 -18.43 58.10
N LYS A 924 25.24 -17.78 58.91
CA LYS A 924 26.73 -17.90 58.88
C LYS A 924 27.16 -19.06 59.83
N PRO A 925 28.45 -19.50 59.94
CA PRO A 925 29.74 -18.94 59.44
C PRO A 925 30.78 -20.00 58.90
N VAL A 926 32.05 -19.56 58.75
CA VAL A 926 33.34 -20.30 58.99
C VAL A 926 34.22 -20.77 57.80
N ILE A 927 35.32 -19.99 57.57
CA ILE A 927 36.75 -20.33 57.33
C ILE A 927 37.15 -21.52 56.40
N SER A 928 37.94 -21.26 55.33
CA SER A 928 39.38 -21.64 55.24
C SER A 928 40.01 -21.67 53.81
N THR A 929 41.34 -21.44 53.77
CA THR A 929 42.35 -21.85 52.75
C THR A 929 42.29 -21.39 51.28
N THR A 930 43.21 -20.48 50.95
CA THR A 930 44.08 -20.46 49.75
C THR A 930 44.92 -21.76 49.63
N PRO A 931 45.55 -22.13 48.47
CA PRO A 931 46.23 -21.21 47.54
C PRO A 931 46.21 -21.51 46.02
N GLN A 932 46.79 -20.55 45.29
CA GLN A 932 47.52 -20.61 44.00
C GLN A 932 47.56 -21.93 43.20
N VAL A 933 47.39 -21.86 41.87
CA VAL A 933 48.45 -22.17 40.87
C VAL A 933 48.14 -21.47 39.52
N LYS A 934 49.21 -21.22 38.76
CA LYS A 934 49.35 -20.57 37.44
C LYS A 934 48.46 -21.18 36.32
N GLY A 935 48.17 -20.40 35.27
CA GLY A 935 47.63 -20.87 33.98
C GLY A 935 48.70 -21.53 33.07
N PRO A 936 48.62 -21.49 31.72
CA PRO A 936 47.66 -20.78 30.86
C PRO A 936 47.07 -21.62 29.68
N ALA A 937 46.25 -20.94 28.86
CA ALA A 937 46.03 -21.15 27.42
C ALA A 937 45.53 -22.51 26.88
N ARG A 938 44.27 -22.52 26.43
CA ARG A 938 43.98 -22.62 24.99
C ARG A 938 42.72 -21.82 24.63
#